data_AF-A0A669C9G4-F1
#
_entry.id   AF-A0A669C9G4-F1
#
_cell.length_a   1.000
_cell.length_b   1.000
_cell.length_c   1.000
_cell.angle_alpha   90.00
_cell.angle_beta   90.00
_cell.angle_gamma   90.00
#
_symmetry.space_group_name_H-M   'P 1'
#
loop_
_entity.id
_entity.type
_entity.pdbx_description
1 polymer ?
#
loop_
_entity_poly.entity_id
_entity_poly.type
_entity_poly.pdbx_seq_one_letter_code
_entity_poly.pdbx_strand_id
1 'polypeptide(L)'
;MKMVNLKQAILQAWKDRWSDYQWAINIKKNFPKGATWDYLNLAEALMEQAMIGPSPNPLILSYLKYAISSQMVSYSSVLMAISKFDDFSRELCVKSLLEIMDMFCHRLSCHGKAEECIGLCRALLAVVVWLVQGCAWYCEKLRELGPSASTETSLGACQERLQSLMNSTKNRALVHIARLEDQGSWSNVEQAVLNLIDGLSSVSNSTLLTKLEESLSLVKSIPMMLSEQSDPPVHASFPSVHAFIMLEGTMNLTGEIQPLVEQLMMIKRMQRIPAPLFVLEIWKACFTGLIESPEGTEELKWTAFTFLKIPQVLLRLKKYPQSDKGQDFMEDVNIAFQYLLKLTPLLDKADQRCNCDCLGMLLTECNKLGLLSDSNTLTLTSKRTEDREFAPRLKTAENANIQPNPGLILRAEPTVTNILKTVDADHSKSPEGLLGVLGHMLSGKSLDLLLAAAAATGKLKSFARKFINGILTLWMFSSFPSAKSASVRALLFDISFLMLCHVVQTYGSEVILSDPSPSGETPFFETWLQTCMPEEGKTLNPDHPCFRPEPGKVESLVTLLNNSSEMKLVQVKWHEICLSIPAAILEVLNAWENGVLSVEAVQKITDNIKGKVCSMAICAVAWLVAHVRMLGRDEREKPQTMIRQLVTPLYGENTLQFYNERVIIMSSIMEHMCADVFQQTGATLRSPVEGQEPIPYRNLLPPKEPIHTCLAKTLLKPMWLH
;
A
#
# COMPACT_ATOMS: atom_id res chain seq x y z
N MET A 1 -36.04 -30.39 -10.27
CA MET A 1 -35.69 -29.50 -11.41
C MET A 1 -34.82 -30.32 -12.35
N LYS A 2 -35.29 -30.61 -13.56
CA LYS A 2 -34.65 -31.56 -14.48
C LYS A 2 -33.27 -31.03 -14.90
N MET A 3 -32.22 -31.86 -14.80
CA MET A 3 -30.97 -31.63 -15.51
C MET A 3 -31.33 -31.27 -16.95
N VAL A 4 -31.13 -30.01 -17.33
CA VAL A 4 -31.14 -29.66 -18.75
C VAL A 4 -30.05 -30.50 -19.38
N ASN A 5 -30.41 -31.32 -20.37
CA ASN A 5 -29.45 -32.16 -21.06
C ASN A 5 -28.41 -31.23 -21.71
N LEU A 6 -27.20 -31.19 -21.14
CA LEU A 6 -26.14 -30.27 -21.56
C LEU A 6 -25.86 -30.38 -23.07
N LYS A 7 -25.95 -31.59 -23.62
CA LYS A 7 -25.83 -31.84 -25.07
C LYS A 7 -26.92 -31.13 -25.87
N GLN A 8 -28.17 -31.13 -25.40
CA GLN A 8 -29.25 -30.40 -26.06
C GLN A 8 -29.02 -28.88 -26.03
N ALA A 9 -28.51 -28.35 -24.92
CA ALA A 9 -28.19 -26.92 -24.82
C ALA A 9 -27.06 -26.51 -25.78
N ILE A 10 -26.01 -27.33 -25.89
CA ILE A 10 -24.92 -27.13 -26.86
C ILE A 10 -25.45 -27.20 -28.30
N LEU A 11 -26.28 -28.20 -28.61
CA LEU A 11 -26.88 -28.37 -29.94
C LEU A 11 -27.83 -27.22 -30.28
N GLN A 12 -28.56 -26.67 -29.31
CA GLN A 12 -29.40 -25.50 -29.53
C GLN A 12 -28.55 -24.26 -29.84
N ALA A 13 -27.50 -24.02 -29.07
CA ALA A 13 -26.56 -22.93 -29.34
C ALA A 13 -25.92 -23.03 -30.72
N TRP A 14 -25.56 -24.26 -31.13
CA TRP A 14 -25.03 -24.54 -32.46
C TRP A 14 -26.08 -24.30 -33.56
N LYS A 15 -27.32 -24.77 -33.39
CA LYS A 15 -28.43 -24.53 -34.35
C LYS A 15 -28.71 -23.05 -34.54
N ASP A 16 -28.74 -22.31 -33.43
CA ASP A 16 -29.02 -20.87 -33.42
C ASP A 16 -27.80 -20.01 -33.72
N ARG A 17 -26.63 -20.63 -33.97
CA ARG A 17 -25.34 -19.98 -34.30
C ARG A 17 -24.95 -18.87 -33.31
N TRP A 18 -25.08 -19.14 -32.02
CA TRP A 18 -24.71 -18.16 -30.99
C TRP A 18 -23.23 -17.80 -31.07
N SER A 19 -22.90 -16.52 -30.81
CA SER A 19 -21.51 -16.13 -30.58
C SER A 19 -20.97 -16.71 -29.27
N ASP A 20 -19.64 -16.79 -29.11
CA ASP A 20 -19.01 -17.32 -27.89
C ASP A 20 -19.53 -16.63 -26.62
N TYR A 21 -19.72 -15.31 -26.67
CA TYR A 21 -20.26 -14.51 -25.57
C TYR A 21 -21.74 -14.82 -25.29
N GLN A 22 -22.57 -14.92 -26.33
CA GLN A 22 -23.99 -15.27 -26.20
C GLN A 22 -24.15 -16.68 -25.61
N TRP A 23 -23.32 -17.62 -26.08
CA TRP A 23 -23.28 -18.97 -25.56
C TRP A 23 -22.90 -18.99 -24.08
N ALA A 24 -21.81 -18.33 -23.69
CA ALA A 24 -21.37 -18.30 -22.30
C ALA A 24 -22.43 -17.73 -21.33
N ILE A 25 -23.16 -16.67 -21.73
CA ILE A 25 -24.24 -16.11 -20.92
C ILE A 25 -25.42 -17.09 -20.80
N ASN A 26 -25.89 -17.62 -21.92
CA ASN A 26 -27.10 -18.43 -21.94
C ASN A 26 -26.87 -19.82 -21.35
N ILE A 27 -25.68 -20.39 -21.54
CA ILE A 27 -25.31 -21.63 -20.88
C ILE A 27 -25.30 -21.36 -19.36
N LYS A 28 -24.63 -20.30 -18.87
CA LYS A 28 -24.57 -19.93 -17.43
C LYS A 28 -25.94 -19.77 -16.76
N LYS A 29 -26.93 -19.23 -17.47
CA LYS A 29 -28.32 -19.10 -16.97
C LYS A 29 -29.00 -20.44 -16.70
N ASN A 30 -28.59 -21.49 -17.39
CA ASN A 30 -29.16 -22.83 -17.27
C ASN A 30 -28.49 -23.67 -16.16
N PHE A 31 -27.49 -23.14 -15.44
CA PHE A 31 -26.77 -23.87 -14.38
C PHE A 31 -27.30 -23.61 -12.97
N PRO A 32 -27.31 -24.63 -12.09
CA PRO A 32 -27.58 -24.45 -10.68
C PRO A 32 -26.56 -23.49 -10.04
N LYS A 33 -27.03 -22.52 -9.26
CA LYS A 33 -26.15 -21.62 -8.50
C LYS A 33 -25.33 -22.44 -7.50
N GLY A 34 -23.99 -22.36 -7.59
CA GLY A 34 -23.05 -23.00 -6.65
C GLY A 34 -22.41 -24.30 -7.12
N ALA A 35 -22.77 -24.83 -8.30
CA ALA A 35 -22.07 -25.98 -8.89
C ALA A 35 -20.83 -25.54 -9.69
N THR A 36 -19.73 -26.29 -9.59
CA THR A 36 -18.55 -26.10 -10.47
C THR A 36 -18.84 -26.72 -11.84
N TRP A 37 -18.33 -26.09 -12.89
CA TRP A 37 -18.53 -26.53 -14.28
C TRP A 37 -17.92 -27.91 -14.59
N ASP A 38 -16.86 -28.27 -13.87
CA ASP A 38 -16.20 -29.58 -13.98
C ASP A 38 -17.09 -30.73 -13.48
N TYR A 39 -17.97 -30.48 -12.51
CA TYR A 39 -18.92 -31.49 -11.98
C TYR A 39 -19.97 -31.94 -13.01
N LEU A 40 -20.10 -31.22 -14.13
CA LEU A 40 -21.09 -31.47 -15.17
C LEU A 40 -20.47 -31.99 -16.47
N ASN A 41 -19.17 -32.31 -16.46
CA ASN A 41 -18.44 -32.82 -17.63
C ASN A 41 -18.58 -31.92 -18.87
N LEU A 42 -18.56 -30.58 -18.68
CA LEU A 42 -18.76 -29.63 -19.77
C LEU A 42 -17.69 -29.75 -20.87
N ALA A 43 -16.42 -29.91 -20.49
CA ALA A 43 -15.33 -30.09 -21.44
C ALA A 43 -15.55 -31.32 -22.32
N GLU A 44 -15.94 -32.45 -21.71
CA GLU A 44 -16.26 -33.70 -22.41
C GLU A 44 -17.47 -33.54 -23.33
N ALA A 45 -18.57 -32.92 -22.85
CA ALA A 45 -19.76 -32.71 -23.67
C ALA A 45 -19.48 -31.82 -24.88
N LEU A 46 -18.72 -30.73 -24.72
CA LEU A 46 -18.31 -29.87 -25.83
C LEU A 46 -17.41 -30.62 -26.81
N MET A 47 -16.46 -31.42 -26.31
CA MET A 47 -15.54 -32.18 -27.13
C MET A 47 -16.26 -33.27 -27.94
N GLU A 48 -17.11 -34.08 -27.31
CA GLU A 48 -17.91 -35.09 -28.01
C GLU A 48 -18.75 -34.48 -29.12
N GLN A 49 -19.43 -33.35 -28.87
CA GLN A 49 -20.25 -32.69 -29.88
C GLN A 49 -19.41 -32.04 -30.99
N ALA A 50 -18.22 -31.52 -30.67
CA ALA A 50 -17.30 -31.00 -31.67
C ALA A 50 -16.76 -32.10 -32.59
N MET A 51 -16.62 -33.33 -32.09
CA MET A 51 -15.95 -34.44 -32.76
C MET A 51 -16.91 -35.47 -33.38
N ILE A 52 -18.15 -35.12 -33.73
CA ILE A 52 -19.07 -36.06 -34.39
C ILE A 52 -18.73 -36.27 -35.88
N GLY A 53 -18.33 -35.22 -36.60
CA GLY A 53 -18.09 -35.25 -38.05
C GLY A 53 -16.66 -35.63 -38.43
N PRO A 54 -16.35 -35.90 -39.71
CA PRO A 54 -15.00 -36.25 -40.17
C PRO A 54 -13.96 -35.15 -39.87
N SER A 55 -14.43 -33.89 -39.76
CA SER A 55 -13.67 -32.75 -39.27
C SER A 55 -14.34 -32.15 -38.03
N PRO A 56 -13.57 -31.47 -37.15
CA PRO A 56 -14.13 -30.88 -35.94
C PRO A 56 -15.06 -29.72 -36.28
N ASN A 57 -16.19 -29.64 -35.57
CA ASN A 57 -17.15 -28.54 -35.73
C ASN A 57 -16.54 -27.24 -35.18
N PRO A 58 -16.26 -26.23 -36.05
CA PRO A 58 -15.49 -25.06 -35.64
C PRO A 58 -16.21 -24.16 -34.63
N LEU A 59 -17.54 -24.13 -34.65
CA LEU A 59 -18.34 -23.31 -33.73
C LEU A 59 -18.38 -23.93 -32.32
N ILE A 60 -18.55 -25.25 -32.23
CA ILE A 60 -18.52 -25.92 -30.91
C ILE A 60 -17.09 -25.90 -30.35
N LEU A 61 -16.08 -25.99 -31.22
CA LEU A 61 -14.68 -25.83 -30.83
C LEU A 61 -14.40 -24.41 -30.30
N SER A 62 -15.00 -23.35 -30.88
CA SER A 62 -14.83 -21.98 -30.38
C SER A 62 -15.42 -21.82 -28.98
N TYR A 63 -16.55 -22.45 -28.68
CA TYR A 63 -17.11 -22.51 -27.33
C TYR A 63 -16.16 -23.16 -26.33
N LEU A 64 -15.51 -24.27 -26.70
CA LEU A 64 -14.51 -24.91 -25.85
C LEU A 64 -13.28 -24.01 -25.64
N LYS A 65 -12.74 -23.39 -26.70
CA LYS A 65 -11.62 -22.44 -26.61
C LYS A 65 -11.95 -21.25 -25.72
N TYR A 66 -13.18 -20.72 -25.82
CA TYR A 66 -13.68 -19.67 -24.95
C TYR A 66 -13.79 -20.13 -23.50
N ALA A 67 -14.33 -21.33 -23.26
CA ALA A 67 -14.47 -21.90 -21.92
C ALA A 67 -13.11 -22.08 -21.23
N ILE A 68 -12.07 -22.50 -21.98
CA ILE A 68 -10.69 -22.60 -21.49
C ILE A 68 -10.14 -21.21 -21.14
N SER A 69 -10.32 -20.23 -22.03
CA SER A 69 -9.75 -18.89 -21.89
C SER A 69 -10.39 -18.09 -20.75
N SER A 70 -11.67 -18.34 -20.49
CA SER A 70 -12.46 -17.73 -19.41
C SER A 70 -12.43 -18.54 -18.10
N GLN A 71 -11.65 -19.62 -18.03
CA GLN A 71 -11.55 -20.54 -16.88
C GLN A 71 -12.92 -21.09 -16.43
N MET A 72 -13.85 -21.26 -17.39
CA MET A 72 -15.11 -21.95 -17.13
C MET A 72 -14.90 -23.46 -16.97
N VAL A 73 -13.84 -24.06 -17.53
CA VAL A 73 -13.49 -25.46 -17.33
C VAL A 73 -12.04 -25.57 -16.85
N SER A 74 -11.74 -26.55 -15.99
CA SER A 74 -10.35 -26.77 -15.57
C SER A 74 -9.52 -27.43 -16.66
N TYR A 75 -8.21 -27.15 -16.68
CA TYR A 75 -7.28 -27.82 -17.59
C TYR A 75 -7.27 -29.34 -17.42
N SER A 76 -7.48 -29.83 -16.19
CA SER A 76 -7.60 -31.26 -15.89
C SER A 76 -8.77 -31.90 -16.65
N SER A 77 -9.97 -31.28 -16.58
CA SER A 77 -11.16 -31.78 -17.28
C SER A 77 -10.98 -31.82 -18.80
N VAL A 78 -10.29 -30.83 -19.36
CA VAL A 78 -9.99 -30.75 -20.80
C VAL A 78 -9.00 -31.83 -21.21
N LEU A 79 -7.91 -32.02 -20.47
CA LEU A 79 -6.93 -33.08 -20.73
C LEU A 79 -7.58 -34.47 -20.66
N MET A 80 -8.42 -34.73 -19.65
CA MET A 80 -9.19 -35.98 -19.56
C MET A 80 -10.14 -36.18 -20.74
N ALA A 81 -10.80 -35.12 -21.22
CA ALA A 81 -11.65 -35.20 -22.40
C ALA A 81 -10.85 -35.54 -23.66
N ILE A 82 -9.66 -34.96 -23.83
CA ILE A 82 -8.76 -35.26 -24.96
C ILE A 82 -8.35 -36.73 -24.94
N SER A 83 -7.94 -37.26 -23.78
CA SER A 83 -7.47 -38.65 -23.66
C SER A 83 -8.53 -39.71 -23.97
N LYS A 84 -9.82 -39.34 -24.02
CA LYS A 84 -10.93 -40.25 -24.37
C LYS A 84 -11.14 -40.42 -25.87
N PHE A 85 -10.54 -39.58 -26.71
CA PHE A 85 -10.65 -39.69 -28.16
C PHE A 85 -9.70 -40.78 -28.69
N ASP A 86 -10.19 -41.84 -29.32
CA ASP A 86 -9.37 -43.00 -29.75
C ASP A 86 -9.22 -43.16 -31.27
N ASP A 87 -10.00 -42.42 -32.06
CA ASP A 87 -9.99 -42.50 -33.53
C ASP A 87 -8.90 -41.64 -34.19
N PHE A 88 -7.65 -42.09 -34.11
CA PHE A 88 -6.48 -41.43 -34.72
C PHE A 88 -6.53 -41.36 -36.27
N SER A 89 -7.44 -42.09 -36.90
CA SER A 89 -7.63 -42.03 -38.36
C SER A 89 -8.17 -40.67 -38.83
N ARG A 90 -8.85 -39.95 -37.93
CA ARG A 90 -9.40 -38.60 -38.18
C ARG A 90 -8.36 -37.52 -37.90
N GLU A 91 -7.39 -37.39 -38.79
CA GLU A 91 -6.21 -36.51 -38.66
C GLU A 91 -6.56 -35.05 -38.33
N LEU A 92 -7.62 -34.48 -38.92
CA LEU A 92 -8.06 -33.11 -38.64
C LEU A 92 -8.57 -32.93 -37.19
N CYS A 93 -9.18 -33.97 -36.62
CA CYS A 93 -9.66 -33.94 -35.25
C CYS A 93 -8.49 -34.02 -34.28
N VAL A 94 -7.56 -34.95 -34.51
CA VAL A 94 -6.32 -35.07 -33.74
C VAL A 94 -5.55 -33.75 -33.74
N LYS A 95 -5.39 -33.13 -34.92
CA LYS A 95 -4.73 -31.83 -35.06
C LYS A 95 -5.40 -30.74 -34.19
N SER A 96 -6.72 -30.61 -34.23
CA SER A 96 -7.42 -29.61 -33.41
C SER A 96 -7.35 -29.89 -31.92
N LEU A 97 -7.27 -31.15 -31.49
CA LEU A 97 -7.05 -31.51 -30.09
C LEU A 97 -5.65 -31.10 -29.62
N LEU A 98 -4.61 -31.35 -30.43
CA LEU A 98 -3.25 -30.89 -30.15
C LEU A 98 -3.16 -29.36 -30.05
N GLU A 99 -3.83 -28.64 -30.96
CA GLU A 99 -3.91 -27.17 -30.90
C GLU A 99 -4.61 -26.65 -29.64
N ILE A 100 -5.60 -27.37 -29.12
CA ILE A 100 -6.25 -27.04 -27.84
C ILE A 100 -5.26 -27.20 -26.68
N MET A 101 -4.43 -28.25 -26.69
CA MET A 101 -3.42 -28.46 -25.64
C MET A 101 -2.39 -27.31 -25.59
N ASP A 102 -1.98 -26.82 -26.76
CA ASP A 102 -1.00 -25.73 -26.88
C ASP A 102 -1.49 -24.43 -26.20
N MET A 103 -2.81 -24.22 -26.08
CA MET A 103 -3.37 -23.04 -25.42
C MET A 103 -2.99 -22.91 -23.94
N PHE A 104 -2.73 -24.03 -23.25
CA PHE A 104 -2.57 -24.02 -21.78
C PHE A 104 -1.47 -24.93 -21.23
N CYS A 105 -0.76 -25.72 -22.04
CA CYS A 105 0.29 -26.64 -21.58
C CYS A 105 1.39 -25.99 -20.73
N HIS A 106 1.74 -24.72 -21.00
CA HIS A 106 2.73 -23.95 -20.24
C HIS A 106 2.20 -23.42 -18.89
N ARG A 107 0.88 -23.46 -18.66
CA ARG A 107 0.19 -22.93 -17.46
C ARG A 107 -0.26 -24.00 -16.47
N LEU A 108 0.05 -25.27 -16.73
CA LEU A 108 -0.31 -26.38 -15.84
C LEU A 108 0.35 -26.20 -14.47
N SER A 109 -0.44 -26.08 -13.41
CA SER A 109 0.08 -25.90 -12.05
C SER A 109 -0.89 -26.40 -10.98
N CYS A 110 -0.33 -26.93 -9.88
CA CYS A 110 -1.07 -27.51 -8.76
C CYS A 110 -1.16 -26.51 -7.59
N HIS A 111 -2.04 -25.52 -7.69
CA HIS A 111 -2.27 -24.51 -6.63
C HIS A 111 -3.62 -24.69 -5.89
N GLY A 112 -4.39 -25.73 -6.22
CA GLY A 112 -5.75 -25.96 -5.72
C GLY A 112 -5.85 -26.95 -4.57
N LYS A 113 -7.06 -27.47 -4.35
CA LYS A 113 -7.29 -28.53 -3.35
C LYS A 113 -6.54 -29.81 -3.75
N ALA A 114 -6.18 -30.64 -2.78
CA ALA A 114 -5.47 -31.90 -3.03
C ALA A 114 -6.17 -32.78 -4.08
N GLU A 115 -7.50 -32.87 -4.04
CA GLU A 115 -8.30 -33.62 -5.01
C GLU A 115 -8.19 -33.08 -6.45
N GLU A 116 -8.17 -31.76 -6.63
CA GLU A 116 -8.02 -31.11 -7.93
C GLU A 116 -6.62 -31.32 -8.50
N CYS A 117 -5.60 -31.24 -7.63
CA CYS A 117 -4.20 -31.49 -7.99
C CYS A 117 -3.99 -32.96 -8.39
N ILE A 118 -4.55 -33.92 -7.64
CA ILE A 118 -4.54 -35.34 -8.00
C ILE A 118 -5.29 -35.58 -9.31
N GLY A 119 -6.44 -34.92 -9.51
CA GLY A 119 -7.19 -34.96 -10.76
C GLY A 119 -6.33 -34.52 -11.95
N LEU A 120 -5.56 -33.43 -11.81
CA LEU A 120 -4.63 -32.99 -12.84
C LEU A 120 -3.50 -34.01 -13.10
N CYS A 121 -2.96 -34.64 -12.06
CA CYS A 121 -1.97 -35.70 -12.21
C CYS A 121 -2.52 -36.85 -13.07
N ARG A 122 -3.73 -37.36 -12.75
CA ARG A 122 -4.40 -38.42 -13.53
C ARG A 122 -4.64 -37.99 -14.98
N ALA A 123 -5.12 -36.76 -15.18
CA ALA A 123 -5.36 -36.19 -16.51
C ALA A 123 -4.09 -36.10 -17.36
N LEU A 124 -2.98 -35.69 -16.73
CA LEU A 124 -1.69 -35.59 -17.40
C LEU A 124 -1.16 -36.98 -17.78
N LEU A 125 -1.29 -37.98 -16.90
CA LEU A 125 -0.94 -39.36 -17.21
C LEU A 125 -1.76 -39.90 -18.39
N ALA A 126 -3.08 -39.69 -18.37
CA ALA A 126 -3.98 -40.13 -19.44
C ALA A 126 -3.63 -39.51 -20.80
N VAL A 127 -3.27 -38.22 -20.83
CA VAL A 127 -2.84 -37.55 -22.05
C VAL A 127 -1.46 -37.99 -22.52
N VAL A 128 -0.54 -38.32 -21.60
CA VAL A 128 0.75 -38.92 -21.99
C VAL A 128 0.53 -40.27 -22.67
N VAL A 129 -0.32 -41.14 -22.11
CA VAL A 129 -0.71 -42.41 -22.75
C VAL A 129 -1.30 -42.14 -24.14
N TRP A 130 -2.24 -41.20 -24.24
CA TRP A 130 -2.89 -40.84 -25.50
C TRP A 130 -1.91 -40.36 -26.57
N LEU A 131 -0.95 -39.50 -26.23
CA LEU A 131 0.07 -39.03 -27.15
C LEU A 131 1.01 -40.15 -27.62
N VAL A 132 1.39 -41.05 -26.72
CA VAL A 132 2.23 -42.21 -27.06
C VAL A 132 1.46 -43.19 -27.96
N GLN A 133 0.18 -43.42 -27.69
CA GLN A 133 -0.71 -44.22 -28.55
C GLN A 133 -0.87 -43.59 -29.94
N GLY A 134 -1.03 -42.27 -30.02
CA GLY A 134 -1.07 -41.55 -31.29
C GLY A 134 0.21 -41.73 -32.10
N CYS A 135 1.38 -41.58 -31.46
CA CYS A 135 2.66 -41.87 -32.09
C CYS A 135 2.72 -43.33 -32.59
N ALA A 136 2.34 -44.30 -31.75
CA ALA A 136 2.37 -45.72 -32.12
C ALA A 136 1.46 -46.00 -33.32
N TRP A 137 0.26 -45.42 -33.34
CA TRP A 137 -0.71 -45.57 -34.42
C TRP A 137 -0.18 -45.02 -35.75
N TYR A 138 0.44 -43.83 -35.75
CA TYR A 138 1.02 -43.27 -36.98
C TYR A 138 2.25 -44.05 -37.46
N CYS A 139 3.07 -44.60 -36.55
CA CYS A 139 4.14 -45.54 -36.92
C CYS A 139 3.59 -46.81 -37.59
N GLU A 140 2.51 -47.37 -37.06
CA GLU A 140 1.84 -48.53 -37.66
C GLU A 140 1.30 -48.21 -39.06
N LYS A 141 0.64 -47.05 -39.21
CA LYS A 141 0.14 -46.60 -40.51
C LYS A 141 1.26 -46.41 -41.54
N LEU A 142 2.45 -45.94 -41.12
CA LEU A 142 3.64 -45.89 -41.99
C LEU A 142 4.14 -47.30 -42.36
N ARG A 143 4.02 -48.27 -41.45
CA ARG A 143 4.38 -49.67 -41.71
C ARG A 143 3.48 -50.30 -42.78
N GLU A 144 2.17 -50.03 -42.72
CA GLU A 144 1.19 -50.59 -43.66
C GLU A 144 1.20 -49.90 -45.04
N LEU A 145 1.27 -48.56 -45.07
CA LEU A 145 1.10 -47.76 -46.29
C LEU A 145 2.43 -47.32 -46.93
N GLY A 146 3.56 -47.52 -46.24
CA GLY A 146 4.87 -47.01 -46.63
C GLY A 146 5.07 -45.52 -46.30
N PRO A 147 6.21 -44.94 -46.71
CA PRO A 147 6.56 -43.56 -46.39
C PRO A 147 5.52 -42.55 -46.93
N SER A 148 4.91 -41.79 -46.03
CA SER A 148 3.93 -40.76 -46.37
C SER A 148 4.22 -39.48 -45.60
N ALA A 149 4.47 -38.38 -46.32
CA ALA A 149 4.79 -37.08 -45.73
C ALA A 149 3.66 -36.55 -44.83
N SER A 150 2.38 -36.84 -45.16
CA SER A 150 1.24 -36.41 -44.32
C SER A 150 1.17 -37.19 -43.00
N THR A 151 1.46 -38.50 -43.05
CA THR A 151 1.50 -39.35 -41.87
C THR A 151 2.69 -38.99 -40.98
N GLU A 152 3.88 -38.74 -41.57
CA GLU A 152 5.05 -38.26 -40.84
C GLU A 152 4.80 -36.89 -40.18
N THR A 153 4.06 -35.99 -40.84
CA THR A 153 3.67 -34.70 -40.25
C THR A 153 2.78 -34.87 -39.04
N SER A 154 1.80 -35.79 -39.11
CA SER A 154 0.88 -36.07 -37.99
C SER A 154 1.58 -36.76 -36.82
N LEU A 155 2.51 -37.68 -37.11
CA LEU A 155 3.41 -38.28 -36.13
C LEU A 155 4.28 -37.22 -35.45
N GLY A 156 4.90 -36.34 -36.22
CA GLY A 156 5.69 -35.21 -35.72
C GLY A 156 4.89 -34.30 -34.81
N ALA A 157 3.63 -33.99 -35.14
CA ALA A 157 2.78 -33.17 -34.31
C ALA A 157 2.53 -33.80 -32.93
N CYS A 158 2.23 -35.10 -32.86
CA CYS A 158 2.05 -35.82 -31.59
C CYS A 158 3.36 -35.87 -30.78
N GLN A 159 4.47 -36.18 -31.46
CA GLN A 159 5.80 -36.26 -30.86
C GLN A 159 6.21 -34.92 -30.24
N GLU A 160 6.04 -33.80 -30.95
CA GLU A 160 6.40 -32.47 -30.46
C GLU A 160 5.65 -32.09 -29.16
N ARG A 161 4.35 -32.43 -29.07
CA ARG A 161 3.55 -32.13 -27.87
C ARG A 161 3.95 -33.05 -26.72
N LEU A 162 4.25 -34.32 -27.00
CA LEU A 162 4.78 -35.25 -26.01
C LEU A 162 6.11 -34.76 -25.44
N GLN A 163 7.04 -34.37 -26.30
CA GLN A 163 8.35 -33.84 -25.91
C GLN A 163 8.20 -32.54 -25.11
N SER A 164 7.34 -31.61 -25.56
CA SER A 164 7.08 -30.35 -24.85
C SER A 164 6.55 -30.57 -23.44
N LEU A 165 5.60 -31.49 -23.27
CA LEU A 165 5.06 -31.84 -21.96
C LEU A 165 6.12 -32.52 -21.07
N MET A 166 6.86 -33.50 -21.62
CA MET A 166 7.80 -34.33 -20.85
C MET A 166 9.15 -33.66 -20.62
N ASN A 167 9.53 -32.63 -21.36
CA ASN A 167 10.74 -31.84 -21.07
C ASN A 167 10.65 -31.13 -19.70
N SER A 168 9.44 -30.80 -19.23
CA SER A 168 9.25 -30.20 -17.92
C SER A 168 9.38 -31.23 -16.79
N THR A 169 10.41 -31.09 -15.94
CA THR A 169 10.58 -31.91 -14.73
C THR A 169 9.36 -31.89 -13.83
N LYS A 170 8.69 -30.73 -13.72
CA LYS A 170 7.42 -30.58 -13.00
C LYS A 170 6.35 -31.50 -13.57
N ASN A 171 6.15 -31.51 -14.88
CA ASN A 171 5.11 -32.35 -15.51
C ASN A 171 5.44 -33.84 -15.33
N ARG A 172 6.70 -34.25 -15.50
CA ARG A 172 7.11 -35.63 -15.23
C ARG A 172 6.86 -36.03 -13.77
N ALA A 173 7.12 -35.14 -12.82
CA ALA A 173 6.82 -35.36 -11.40
C ALA A 173 5.30 -35.50 -11.14
N LEU A 174 4.44 -34.71 -11.80
CA LEU A 174 2.99 -34.85 -11.71
C LEU A 174 2.51 -36.21 -12.24
N VAL A 175 3.08 -36.69 -13.35
CA VAL A 175 2.80 -38.04 -13.87
C VAL A 175 3.30 -39.12 -12.91
N HIS A 176 4.47 -38.92 -12.28
CA HIS A 176 4.98 -39.83 -11.26
C HIS A 176 4.01 -39.94 -10.06
N ILE A 177 3.44 -38.83 -9.61
CA ILE A 177 2.44 -38.81 -8.54
C ILE A 177 1.20 -39.61 -8.97
N ALA A 178 0.71 -39.43 -10.20
CA ALA A 178 -0.44 -40.20 -10.72
C ALA A 178 -0.17 -41.72 -10.70
N ARG A 179 1.04 -42.13 -11.09
CA ARG A 179 1.48 -43.53 -11.03
C ARG A 179 1.48 -44.09 -9.60
N LEU A 180 1.92 -43.30 -8.62
CA LEU A 180 1.94 -43.74 -7.22
C LEU A 180 0.54 -43.88 -6.64
N GLU A 181 -0.40 -43.09 -7.14
CA GLU A 181 -1.79 -43.04 -6.68
C GLU A 181 -2.62 -44.20 -7.23
N ASP A 182 -2.46 -44.56 -8.51
CA ASP A 182 -2.99 -45.78 -9.11
C ASP A 182 -1.88 -46.56 -9.83
N GLN A 183 -1.31 -47.55 -9.17
CA GLN A 183 -0.23 -48.38 -9.74
C GLN A 183 -0.67 -49.13 -11.01
N GLY A 184 -1.98 -49.43 -11.16
CA GLY A 184 -2.51 -50.10 -12.34
C GLY A 184 -2.46 -49.21 -13.59
N SER A 185 -2.61 -47.89 -13.43
CA SER A 185 -2.61 -46.92 -14.53
C SER A 185 -1.31 -46.89 -15.35
N TRP A 186 -0.17 -47.24 -14.72
CA TRP A 186 1.13 -47.24 -15.37
C TRP A 186 1.30 -48.37 -16.40
N SER A 187 0.59 -49.48 -16.24
CA SER A 187 0.61 -50.59 -17.21
C SER A 187 0.17 -50.14 -18.61
N ASN A 188 -0.77 -49.19 -18.69
CA ASN A 188 -1.22 -48.59 -19.95
C ASN A 188 -0.10 -47.77 -20.63
N VAL A 189 0.72 -47.07 -19.84
CA VAL A 189 1.89 -46.33 -20.35
C VAL A 189 2.91 -47.31 -20.90
N GLU A 190 3.23 -48.37 -20.16
CA GLU A 190 4.17 -49.40 -20.58
C GLU A 190 3.73 -50.08 -21.87
N GLN A 191 2.45 -50.45 -21.97
CA GLN A 191 1.88 -51.05 -23.18
C GLN A 191 1.93 -50.09 -24.39
N ALA A 192 1.57 -48.82 -24.20
CA ALA A 192 1.64 -47.83 -25.27
C ALA A 192 3.09 -47.60 -25.73
N VAL A 193 4.04 -47.56 -24.79
CA VAL A 193 5.47 -47.43 -25.08
C VAL A 193 6.00 -48.64 -25.86
N LEU A 194 5.61 -49.87 -25.50
CA LEU A 194 5.99 -51.08 -26.22
C LEU A 194 5.49 -51.05 -27.67
N ASN A 195 4.21 -50.71 -27.87
CA ASN A 195 3.62 -50.60 -29.21
C ASN A 195 4.35 -49.54 -30.06
N LEU A 196 4.74 -48.41 -29.47
CA LEU A 196 5.52 -47.39 -30.18
C LEU A 196 6.91 -47.92 -30.57
N ILE A 197 7.59 -48.62 -29.66
CA ILE A 197 8.92 -49.21 -29.92
C ILE A 197 8.86 -50.18 -31.09
N ASP A 198 7.86 -51.07 -31.12
CA ASP A 198 7.65 -52.03 -32.21
C ASP A 198 7.39 -51.34 -33.55
N GLY A 199 6.84 -50.12 -33.53
CA GLY A 199 6.61 -49.30 -34.70
C GLY A 199 7.82 -48.47 -35.16
N LEU A 200 8.85 -48.26 -34.33
CA LEU A 200 9.95 -47.33 -34.67
C LEU A 200 10.70 -47.70 -35.96
N SER A 201 10.82 -48.99 -36.27
CA SER A 201 11.51 -49.45 -37.49
C SER A 201 10.82 -49.03 -38.79
N SER A 202 9.55 -48.60 -38.75
CA SER A 202 8.81 -48.14 -39.93
C SER A 202 9.09 -46.68 -40.30
N VAL A 203 9.72 -45.91 -39.40
CA VAL A 203 9.99 -44.48 -39.60
C VAL A 203 11.29 -44.30 -40.39
N SER A 204 11.16 -43.89 -41.67
CA SER A 204 12.31 -43.63 -42.55
C SER A 204 13.08 -42.34 -42.23
N ASN A 205 12.43 -41.37 -41.58
CA ASN A 205 13.02 -40.07 -41.26
C ASN A 205 13.90 -40.15 -40.00
N SER A 206 15.22 -40.07 -40.19
CA SER A 206 16.19 -40.18 -39.09
C SER A 206 16.04 -39.12 -38.01
N THR A 207 15.67 -37.89 -38.37
CA THR A 207 15.50 -36.79 -37.39
C THR A 207 14.28 -37.02 -36.51
N LEU A 208 13.17 -37.45 -37.12
CA LEU A 208 11.94 -37.77 -36.39
C LEU A 208 12.13 -38.98 -35.48
N LEU A 209 12.86 -40.00 -35.96
CA LEU A 209 13.23 -41.18 -35.19
C LEU A 209 14.01 -40.80 -33.92
N THR A 210 15.06 -39.97 -34.04
CA THR A 210 15.84 -39.51 -32.88
C THR A 210 14.97 -38.75 -31.87
N LYS A 211 14.09 -37.86 -32.34
CA LYS A 211 13.18 -37.12 -31.46
C LYS A 211 12.17 -38.03 -30.74
N LEU A 212 11.69 -39.08 -31.40
CA LEU A 212 10.82 -40.09 -30.79
C LEU A 212 11.56 -40.88 -29.71
N GLU A 213 12.81 -41.29 -29.98
CA GLU A 213 13.66 -41.98 -29.01
C GLU A 213 13.95 -41.11 -27.78
N GLU A 214 14.26 -39.82 -27.98
CA GLU A 214 14.43 -38.85 -26.90
C GLU A 214 13.15 -38.71 -26.06
N SER A 215 12.00 -38.55 -26.72
CA SER A 215 10.70 -38.44 -26.03
C SER A 215 10.38 -39.70 -25.22
N LEU A 216 10.67 -40.88 -25.77
CA LEU A 216 10.52 -42.16 -25.08
C LEU A 216 11.45 -42.29 -23.87
N SER A 217 12.69 -41.79 -23.97
CA SER A 217 13.64 -41.80 -22.86
C SER A 217 13.12 -40.98 -21.68
N LEU A 218 12.48 -39.83 -21.95
CA LEU A 218 11.86 -38.98 -20.93
C LEU A 218 10.65 -39.64 -20.27
N VAL A 219 9.82 -40.37 -21.03
CA VAL A 219 8.68 -41.11 -20.47
C VAL A 219 9.17 -42.28 -19.62
N LYS A 220 10.18 -43.02 -20.10
CA LYS A 220 10.79 -44.16 -19.39
C LYS A 220 11.52 -43.77 -18.10
N SER A 221 11.97 -42.52 -17.97
CA SER A 221 12.66 -42.07 -16.75
C SER A 221 11.70 -41.73 -15.59
N ILE A 222 10.40 -41.54 -15.85
CA ILE A 222 9.39 -41.14 -14.86
C ILE A 222 9.38 -42.06 -13.61
N PRO A 223 9.45 -43.40 -13.72
CA PRO A 223 9.47 -44.28 -12.55
C PRO A 223 10.66 -44.06 -11.61
N MET A 224 11.78 -43.52 -12.11
CA MET A 224 13.04 -43.35 -11.39
C MET A 224 13.21 -41.97 -10.73
N MET A 225 12.21 -41.08 -10.82
CA MET A 225 12.28 -39.65 -10.42
C MET A 225 12.35 -39.35 -8.91
N LEU A 226 12.84 -40.26 -8.07
CA LEU A 226 12.83 -40.10 -6.61
C LEU A 226 13.80 -39.02 -6.07
N SER A 227 14.59 -38.35 -6.92
CA SER A 227 15.61 -37.38 -6.48
C SER A 227 15.97 -36.27 -7.47
N GLU A 228 15.14 -35.93 -8.46
CA GLU A 228 15.44 -34.78 -9.33
C GLU A 228 14.99 -33.48 -8.65
N GLN A 229 15.97 -32.64 -8.25
CA GLN A 229 15.69 -31.24 -7.96
C GLN A 229 15.32 -30.56 -9.28
N SER A 230 14.11 -29.99 -9.37
CA SER A 230 13.74 -29.16 -10.50
C SER A 230 14.69 -27.96 -10.58
N ASP A 231 15.17 -27.63 -11.78
CA ASP A 231 15.72 -26.30 -12.02
C ASP A 231 14.71 -25.26 -11.50
N PRO A 232 15.16 -24.24 -10.74
CA PRO A 232 14.27 -23.24 -10.23
C PRO A 232 13.50 -22.62 -11.41
N PRO A 233 12.16 -22.54 -11.34
CA PRO A 233 11.39 -21.92 -12.41
C PRO A 233 11.94 -20.52 -12.69
N VAL A 234 12.01 -20.15 -13.98
CA VAL A 234 12.34 -18.78 -14.39
C VAL A 234 11.21 -17.87 -13.90
N HIS A 235 11.30 -17.41 -12.66
CA HIS A 235 10.36 -16.46 -12.09
C HIS A 235 10.64 -15.10 -12.74
N ALA A 236 9.73 -14.68 -13.61
CA ALA A 236 9.80 -13.38 -14.28
C ALA A 236 9.43 -12.18 -13.37
N SER A 237 8.98 -12.44 -12.12
CA SER A 237 8.51 -11.41 -11.19
C SER A 237 8.67 -11.83 -9.74
N PHE A 238 9.04 -10.89 -8.86
CA PHE A 238 9.18 -11.12 -7.42
C PHE A 238 8.25 -10.19 -6.61
N PRO A 239 6.94 -10.52 -6.51
CA PRO A 239 5.94 -9.64 -5.91
C PRO A 239 6.19 -9.34 -4.43
N SER A 240 6.91 -10.20 -3.71
CA SER A 240 7.23 -9.98 -2.30
C SER A 240 8.11 -8.76 -2.07
N VAL A 241 9.09 -8.51 -2.96
CA VAL A 241 9.93 -7.31 -2.91
C VAL A 241 9.05 -6.08 -3.17
N HIS A 242 8.21 -6.16 -4.20
CA HIS A 242 7.34 -5.06 -4.58
C HIS A 242 6.35 -4.68 -3.46
N ALA A 243 5.64 -5.67 -2.91
CA ALA A 243 4.67 -5.46 -1.83
C ALA A 243 5.34 -4.92 -0.56
N PHE A 244 6.54 -5.39 -0.23
CA PHE A 244 7.28 -4.90 0.93
C PHE A 244 7.71 -3.44 0.77
N ILE A 245 8.25 -3.06 -0.39
CA ILE A 245 8.59 -1.65 -0.68
C ILE A 245 7.33 -0.76 -0.69
N MET A 246 6.19 -1.27 -1.19
CA MET A 246 4.91 -0.57 -1.14
C MET A 246 4.44 -0.29 0.28
N LEU A 247 4.54 -1.28 1.16
CA LEU A 247 4.20 -1.13 2.58
C LEU A 247 5.10 -0.11 3.26
N GLU A 248 6.42 -0.21 3.05
CA GLU A 248 7.42 0.66 3.66
C GLU A 248 7.30 2.11 3.19
N GLY A 249 7.04 2.34 1.90
CA GLY A 249 6.85 3.68 1.35
C GLY A 249 5.56 4.36 1.83
N THR A 250 4.52 3.58 2.14
CA THR A 250 3.22 4.10 2.61
C THR A 250 3.22 4.35 4.11
N MET A 251 3.74 3.40 4.91
CA MET A 251 3.54 3.41 6.36
C MET A 251 4.79 3.81 7.16
N ASN A 252 6.00 3.56 6.63
CA ASN A 252 7.24 3.58 7.42
C ASN A 252 8.30 4.55 6.86
N LEU A 253 7.88 5.71 6.34
CA LEU A 253 8.82 6.71 5.82
C LEU A 253 9.85 7.15 6.87
N THR A 254 9.44 7.29 8.14
CA THR A 254 10.30 7.69 9.27
C THR A 254 11.14 6.54 9.85
N GLY A 255 10.87 5.30 9.45
CA GLY A 255 11.58 4.12 9.95
C GLY A 255 13.07 4.14 9.60
N GLU A 256 13.90 3.53 10.45
CA GLU A 256 15.33 3.43 10.20
C GLU A 256 15.64 2.64 8.92
N ILE A 257 16.76 2.97 8.25
CA ILE A 257 17.17 2.30 7.01
C ILE A 257 17.62 0.85 7.26
N GLN A 258 18.20 0.57 8.44
CA GLN A 258 18.83 -0.72 8.72
C GLN A 258 17.83 -1.89 8.77
N PRO A 259 16.68 -1.82 9.48
CA PRO A 259 15.66 -2.87 9.45
C PRO A 259 15.12 -3.16 8.04
N LEU A 260 14.87 -2.10 7.25
CA LEU A 260 14.42 -2.21 5.86
C LEU A 260 15.43 -3.00 5.01
N VAL A 261 16.72 -2.72 5.15
CA VAL A 261 17.81 -3.42 4.46
C VAL A 261 17.88 -4.90 4.86
N GLU A 262 17.74 -5.21 6.14
CA GLU A 262 17.79 -6.58 6.65
C GLU A 262 16.62 -7.42 6.15
N GLN A 263 15.41 -6.87 6.18
CA GLN A 263 14.20 -7.53 5.66
C GLN A 263 14.28 -7.73 4.14
N LEU A 264 14.77 -6.73 3.40
CA LEU A 264 15.05 -6.84 1.97
C LEU A 264 16.05 -7.96 1.65
N MET A 265 17.14 -8.05 2.41
CA MET A 265 18.14 -9.11 2.25
C MET A 265 17.58 -10.48 2.63
N MET A 266 16.71 -10.57 3.63
CA MET A 266 16.02 -11.79 3.98
C MET A 266 15.14 -12.28 2.82
N ILE A 267 14.31 -11.40 2.23
CA ILE A 267 13.48 -11.73 1.06
C ILE A 267 14.35 -12.19 -0.10
N LYS A 268 15.42 -11.45 -0.42
CA LYS A 268 16.37 -11.79 -1.49
C LYS A 268 16.96 -13.19 -1.31
N ARG A 269 17.38 -13.54 -0.08
CA ARG A 269 17.99 -14.84 0.24
C ARG A 269 16.97 -15.97 0.18
N MET A 270 15.78 -15.79 0.77
CA MET A 270 14.73 -16.81 0.78
C MET A 270 14.26 -17.17 -0.63
N GLN A 271 14.14 -16.17 -1.51
CA GLN A 271 13.66 -16.36 -2.89
C GLN A 271 14.78 -16.53 -3.91
N ARG A 272 16.06 -16.50 -3.49
CA ARG A 272 17.26 -16.59 -4.34
C ARG A 272 17.20 -15.64 -5.54
N ILE A 273 16.83 -14.38 -5.29
CA ILE A 273 16.57 -13.38 -6.33
C ILE A 273 17.91 -12.88 -6.93
N PRO A 274 18.09 -12.92 -8.26
CA PRO A 274 19.25 -12.30 -8.91
C PRO A 274 19.34 -10.79 -8.60
N ALA A 275 20.55 -10.29 -8.35
CA ALA A 275 20.76 -8.91 -7.89
C ALA A 275 20.18 -7.83 -8.84
N PRO A 276 20.31 -7.92 -10.18
CA PRO A 276 19.70 -6.94 -11.08
C PRO A 276 18.16 -6.95 -11.04
N LEU A 277 17.55 -8.14 -10.94
CA LEU A 277 16.09 -8.27 -10.85
C LEU A 277 15.57 -7.80 -9.50
N PHE A 278 16.33 -8.03 -8.44
CA PHE A 278 16.01 -7.53 -7.10
C PHE A 278 15.95 -6.00 -7.07
N VAL A 279 16.95 -5.32 -7.61
CA VAL A 279 16.98 -3.84 -7.70
C VAL A 279 15.88 -3.33 -8.63
N LEU A 280 15.63 -4.01 -9.75
CA LEU A 280 14.53 -3.67 -10.66
C LEU A 280 13.16 -3.70 -9.96
N GLU A 281 12.88 -4.71 -9.13
CA GLU A 281 11.61 -4.80 -8.40
C GLU A 281 11.43 -3.68 -7.38
N ILE A 282 12.51 -3.26 -6.71
CA ILE A 282 12.50 -2.10 -5.82
C ILE A 282 12.12 -0.84 -6.62
N TRP A 283 12.76 -0.60 -7.76
CA TRP A 283 12.45 0.57 -8.59
C TRP A 283 11.02 0.55 -9.13
N LYS A 284 10.54 -0.61 -9.60
CA LYS A 284 9.15 -0.75 -10.04
C LYS A 284 8.17 -0.34 -8.94
N ALA A 285 8.39 -0.77 -7.70
CA ALA A 285 7.54 -0.40 -6.58
C ALA A 285 7.60 1.11 -6.28
N CYS A 286 8.79 1.72 -6.30
CA CYS A 286 8.94 3.16 -6.07
C CYS A 286 8.18 4.00 -7.11
N PHE A 287 8.34 3.67 -8.40
CA PHE A 287 7.63 4.37 -9.48
C PHE A 287 6.12 4.11 -9.46
N THR A 288 5.69 2.91 -9.08
CA THR A 288 4.25 2.60 -8.93
C THR A 288 3.65 3.40 -7.78
N GLY A 289 4.28 3.43 -6.60
CA GLY A 289 3.84 4.22 -5.47
C GLY A 289 3.80 5.72 -5.76
N LEU A 290 4.78 6.24 -6.52
CA LEU A 290 4.77 7.64 -6.97
C LEU A 290 3.55 7.97 -7.85
N ILE A 291 3.19 7.06 -8.77
CA ILE A 291 2.04 7.24 -9.68
C ILE A 291 0.71 7.11 -8.93
N GLU A 292 0.58 6.13 -8.03
CA GLU A 292 -0.68 5.79 -7.35
C GLU A 292 -0.92 6.61 -6.07
N SER A 293 0.07 7.40 -5.63
CA SER A 293 -0.04 8.22 -4.43
C SER A 293 -1.18 9.27 -4.51
N PRO A 294 -2.02 9.39 -3.46
CA PRO A 294 -3.01 10.45 -3.35
C PRO A 294 -2.38 11.85 -3.40
N GLU A 295 -3.11 12.81 -3.96
CA GLU A 295 -2.71 14.22 -3.94
C GLU A 295 -2.61 14.76 -2.49
N GLY A 296 -1.66 15.65 -2.23
CA GLY A 296 -1.47 16.26 -0.90
C GLY A 296 -0.11 15.97 -0.27
N THR A 297 -0.10 15.44 0.95
CA THR A 297 1.13 15.09 1.69
C THR A 297 1.69 13.73 1.28
N GLU A 298 0.83 12.79 0.88
CA GLU A 298 1.22 11.43 0.50
C GLU A 298 2.08 11.40 -0.78
N GLU A 299 1.76 12.21 -1.80
CA GLU A 299 2.62 12.36 -2.99
C GLU A 299 4.03 12.86 -2.65
N LEU A 300 4.16 13.73 -1.65
CA LEU A 300 5.46 14.24 -1.18
C LEU A 300 6.23 13.16 -0.42
N LYS A 301 5.56 12.37 0.42
CA LYS A 301 6.15 11.21 1.11
C LYS A 301 6.73 10.20 0.11
N TRP A 302 5.97 9.84 -0.92
CA TRP A 302 6.42 8.92 -1.98
C TRP A 302 7.58 9.48 -2.80
N THR A 303 7.56 10.78 -3.08
CA THR A 303 8.67 11.45 -3.77
C THR A 303 9.94 11.42 -2.90
N ALA A 304 9.84 11.75 -1.61
CA ALA A 304 10.97 11.70 -0.69
C ALA A 304 11.49 10.25 -0.49
N PHE A 305 10.60 9.28 -0.38
CA PHE A 305 10.94 7.86 -0.28
C PHE A 305 11.75 7.38 -1.49
N THR A 306 11.27 7.68 -2.70
CA THR A 306 11.86 7.23 -3.96
C THR A 306 13.20 7.88 -4.24
N PHE A 307 13.32 9.19 -4.05
CA PHE A 307 14.49 9.96 -4.48
C PHE A 307 15.52 10.22 -3.37
N LEU A 308 15.16 10.07 -2.09
CA LEU A 308 16.09 10.26 -0.97
C LEU A 308 16.34 8.95 -0.21
N LYS A 309 15.29 8.25 0.24
CA LYS A 309 15.45 7.09 1.12
C LYS A 309 15.99 5.86 0.39
N ILE A 310 15.41 5.48 -0.74
CA ILE A 310 15.78 4.27 -1.47
C ILE A 310 17.22 4.29 -2.02
N PRO A 311 17.73 5.40 -2.57
CA PRO A 311 19.15 5.49 -2.93
C PRO A 311 20.10 5.22 -1.75
N GLN A 312 19.77 5.69 -0.54
CA GLN A 312 20.53 5.39 0.67
C GLN A 312 20.40 3.92 1.10
N VAL A 313 19.23 3.31 0.93
CA VAL A 313 19.00 1.87 1.15
C VAL A 313 19.89 1.04 0.21
N LEU A 314 19.95 1.38 -1.08
CA LEU A 314 20.82 0.71 -2.06
C LEU A 314 22.31 0.91 -1.72
N LEU A 315 22.72 2.09 -1.26
CA LEU A 315 24.08 2.35 -0.79
C LEU A 315 24.44 1.46 0.42
N ARG A 316 23.48 1.20 1.31
CA ARG A 316 23.66 0.28 2.43
C ARG A 316 23.74 -1.18 1.98
N LEU A 317 22.90 -1.57 1.00
CA LEU A 317 22.91 -2.90 0.39
C LEU A 317 24.23 -3.21 -0.33
N LYS A 318 24.87 -2.21 -0.94
CA LYS A 318 26.21 -2.33 -1.56
C LYS A 318 27.27 -2.86 -0.58
N LYS A 319 27.12 -2.60 0.72
CA LYS A 319 28.06 -3.04 1.77
C LYS A 319 27.86 -4.50 2.21
N TYR A 320 26.78 -5.16 1.80
CA TYR A 320 26.55 -6.56 2.15
C TYR A 320 27.32 -7.49 1.19
N PRO A 321 28.00 -8.54 1.71
CA PRO A 321 28.67 -9.51 0.87
C PRO A 321 27.64 -10.23 -0.01
N GLN A 322 27.71 -10.00 -1.32
CA GLN A 322 26.91 -10.72 -2.32
C GLN A 322 27.47 -12.14 -2.44
N SER A 323 26.63 -13.16 -2.26
CA SER A 323 27.08 -14.54 -2.05
C SER A 323 27.42 -15.31 -3.34
N ASP A 324 27.53 -14.69 -4.51
CA ASP A 324 27.93 -15.43 -5.70
C ASP A 324 28.62 -14.55 -6.75
N LYS A 325 29.83 -14.97 -7.12
CA LYS A 325 30.55 -14.63 -8.36
C LYS A 325 30.98 -13.17 -8.58
N GLY A 326 31.72 -12.54 -7.68
CA GLY A 326 32.64 -11.43 -8.01
C GLY A 326 32.10 -10.25 -8.85
N GLN A 327 30.78 -10.11 -9.00
CA GLN A 327 30.13 -9.06 -9.77
C GLN A 327 30.02 -7.83 -8.89
N ASP A 328 30.42 -6.70 -9.44
CA ASP A 328 30.29 -5.41 -8.79
C ASP A 328 28.80 -5.04 -8.70
N PHE A 329 28.33 -4.71 -7.49
CA PHE A 329 26.96 -4.26 -7.26
C PHE A 329 26.61 -3.02 -8.10
N MET A 330 27.60 -2.19 -8.44
CA MET A 330 27.41 -1.07 -9.38
C MET A 330 26.94 -1.56 -10.76
N GLU A 331 27.47 -2.67 -11.24
CA GLU A 331 27.07 -3.26 -12.52
C GLU A 331 25.66 -3.88 -12.42
N ASP A 332 25.33 -4.51 -11.29
CA ASP A 332 23.97 -5.00 -11.04
C ASP A 332 22.93 -3.87 -11.09
N VAL A 333 23.25 -2.72 -10.49
CA VAL A 333 22.40 -1.52 -10.52
C VAL A 333 22.28 -0.97 -11.94
N ASN A 334 23.38 -0.93 -12.70
CA ASN A 334 23.38 -0.53 -14.10
C ASN A 334 22.46 -1.42 -14.95
N ILE A 335 22.58 -2.75 -14.83
CA ILE A 335 21.73 -3.72 -15.53
C ILE A 335 20.27 -3.54 -15.12
N ALA A 336 19.99 -3.30 -13.83
CA ALA A 336 18.63 -3.04 -13.36
C ALA A 336 18.01 -1.79 -14.01
N PHE A 337 18.77 -0.70 -14.17
CA PHE A 337 18.31 0.48 -14.90
C PHE A 337 18.11 0.21 -16.40
N GLN A 338 18.94 -0.61 -17.03
CA GLN A 338 18.72 -1.04 -18.41
C GLN A 338 17.42 -1.83 -18.58
N TYR A 339 17.04 -2.64 -17.59
CA TYR A 339 15.73 -3.31 -17.57
C TYR A 339 14.59 -2.33 -17.31
N LEU A 340 14.77 -1.37 -16.40
CA LEU A 340 13.76 -0.35 -16.10
C LEU A 340 13.45 0.53 -17.32
N LEU A 341 14.46 0.87 -18.14
CA LEU A 341 14.28 1.60 -19.39
C LEU A 341 13.31 0.92 -20.36
N LYS A 342 13.24 -0.42 -20.35
CA LYS A 342 12.29 -1.18 -21.18
C LYS A 342 10.84 -1.04 -20.73
N LEU A 343 10.59 -0.48 -19.55
CA LEU A 343 9.26 -0.24 -18.98
C LEU A 343 8.80 1.20 -19.26
N THR A 344 8.90 1.63 -20.52
CA THR A 344 8.58 3.00 -20.98
C THR A 344 7.21 3.51 -20.50
N PRO A 345 6.10 2.72 -20.54
CA PRO A 345 4.80 3.21 -20.07
C PRO A 345 4.76 3.56 -18.59
N LEU A 346 5.57 2.88 -17.75
CA LEU A 346 5.67 3.18 -16.32
C LEU A 346 6.40 4.52 -16.12
N LEU A 347 7.53 4.69 -16.81
CA LEU A 347 8.33 5.91 -16.73
C LEU A 347 7.58 7.13 -17.27
N ASP A 348 6.86 6.98 -18.39
CA ASP A 348 6.09 8.08 -18.97
C ASP A 348 4.94 8.52 -18.06
N LYS A 349 4.27 7.59 -17.38
CA LYS A 349 3.25 7.92 -16.36
C LYS A 349 3.85 8.66 -15.18
N ALA A 350 5.03 8.24 -14.71
CA ALA A 350 5.71 8.92 -13.61
C ALA A 350 6.14 10.34 -14.01
N ASP A 351 6.71 10.51 -15.21
CA ASP A 351 7.10 11.82 -15.73
C ASP A 351 5.88 12.74 -15.88
N GLN A 352 4.74 12.21 -16.34
CA GLN A 352 3.48 12.96 -16.40
C GLN A 352 2.98 13.38 -15.01
N ARG A 353 3.03 12.46 -14.04
CA ARG A 353 2.59 12.71 -12.65
C ARG A 353 3.45 13.77 -11.97
N CYS A 354 4.76 13.73 -12.18
CA CYS A 354 5.72 14.62 -11.53
C CYS A 354 6.10 15.87 -12.34
N ASN A 355 5.62 15.95 -13.58
CA ASN A 355 5.94 17.00 -14.53
C ASN A 355 7.47 17.22 -14.71
N CYS A 356 8.27 16.16 -14.68
CA CYS A 356 9.73 16.22 -14.83
C CYS A 356 10.31 14.91 -15.37
N ASP A 357 11.61 14.90 -15.68
CA ASP A 357 12.36 13.67 -16.00
C ASP A 357 12.71 12.91 -14.72
N CYS A 358 11.81 12.02 -14.28
CA CYS A 358 11.99 11.29 -13.02
C CYS A 358 13.21 10.39 -13.09
N LEU A 359 13.42 9.70 -14.21
CA LEU A 359 14.56 8.80 -14.36
C LEU A 359 15.88 9.57 -14.36
N GLY A 360 15.98 10.69 -15.08
CA GLY A 360 17.19 11.52 -15.12
C GLY A 360 17.58 12.06 -13.75
N MET A 361 16.60 12.50 -12.96
CA MET A 361 16.83 12.96 -11.58
C MET A 361 17.33 11.81 -10.67
N LEU A 362 16.74 10.62 -10.82
CA LEU A 362 17.13 9.43 -10.06
C LEU A 362 18.54 8.95 -10.42
N LEU A 363 18.88 8.90 -11.72
CA LEU A 363 20.21 8.52 -12.21
C LEU A 363 21.28 9.46 -11.66
N THR A 364 21.00 10.76 -11.64
CA THR A 364 21.89 11.78 -11.07
C THR A 364 22.15 11.53 -9.59
N GLU A 365 21.12 11.18 -8.82
CA GLU A 365 21.27 10.89 -7.39
C GLU A 365 22.03 9.58 -7.13
N CYS A 366 21.75 8.53 -7.90
CA CYS A 366 22.50 7.28 -7.82
C CYS A 366 23.99 7.46 -8.18
N ASN A 367 24.31 8.32 -9.15
CA ASN A 367 25.69 8.68 -9.47
C ASN A 367 26.39 9.34 -8.27
N LYS A 368 25.77 10.37 -7.66
CA LYS A 368 26.34 11.07 -6.49
C LYS A 368 26.70 10.12 -5.35
N LEU A 369 25.91 9.07 -5.15
CA LEU A 369 26.13 8.05 -4.11
C LEU A 369 27.10 6.93 -4.52
N GLY A 370 27.68 6.98 -5.73
CA GLY A 370 28.57 5.95 -6.24
C GLY A 370 27.88 4.60 -6.49
N LEU A 371 26.57 4.63 -6.79
CA LEU A 371 25.79 3.46 -7.24
C LEU A 371 25.85 3.27 -8.75
N LEU A 372 26.22 4.31 -9.50
CA LEU A 372 26.47 4.29 -10.93
C LEU A 372 27.78 5.04 -11.24
N SER A 373 28.45 4.66 -12.31
CA SER A 373 29.58 5.42 -12.87
C SER A 373 29.09 6.57 -13.75
N ASP A 374 29.96 7.55 -14.01
CA ASP A 374 29.67 8.65 -14.94
C ASP A 374 29.33 8.13 -16.34
N SER A 375 30.09 7.14 -16.82
CA SER A 375 29.85 6.52 -18.14
C SER A 375 28.48 5.85 -18.20
N ASN A 376 28.12 5.06 -17.18
CA ASN A 376 26.82 4.38 -17.13
C ASN A 376 25.68 5.40 -17.09
N THR A 377 25.84 6.46 -16.30
CA THR A 377 24.86 7.55 -16.16
C THR A 377 24.61 8.25 -17.50
N LEU A 378 25.68 8.59 -18.22
CA LEU A 378 25.59 9.22 -19.54
C LEU A 378 24.89 8.30 -20.55
N THR A 379 25.27 7.01 -20.60
CA THR A 379 24.65 6.04 -21.52
C THR A 379 23.16 5.86 -21.24
N LEU A 380 22.76 5.69 -19.98
CA LEU A 380 21.35 5.54 -19.59
C LEU A 380 20.52 6.80 -19.88
N THR A 381 21.11 7.98 -19.65
CA THR A 381 20.46 9.27 -19.93
C THR A 381 20.26 9.49 -21.43
N SER A 382 21.26 9.15 -22.26
CA SER A 382 21.14 9.22 -23.73
C SER A 382 19.99 8.34 -24.22
N LYS A 383 19.94 7.08 -23.79
CA LYS A 383 18.86 6.14 -24.14
C LYS A 383 17.49 6.66 -23.75
N ARG A 384 17.34 7.19 -22.53
CA ARG A 384 16.05 7.78 -22.10
C ARG A 384 15.69 9.00 -22.94
N THR A 385 16.66 9.81 -23.33
CA THR A 385 16.42 11.00 -24.16
C THR A 385 15.89 10.62 -25.54
N GLU A 386 16.49 9.60 -26.17
CA GLU A 386 16.04 9.03 -27.44
C GLU A 386 14.60 8.49 -27.32
N ASP A 387 14.29 7.70 -26.28
CA ASP A 387 12.95 7.15 -26.06
C ASP A 387 11.88 8.25 -25.84
N ARG A 388 12.28 9.40 -25.27
CA ARG A 388 11.38 10.53 -24.98
C ARG A 388 11.03 11.38 -26.21
N GLU A 389 11.75 11.27 -27.33
CA GLU A 389 11.40 12.03 -28.54
C GLU A 389 9.97 11.72 -29.04
N PHE A 390 9.49 10.50 -28.76
CA PHE A 390 8.15 10.04 -29.13
C PHE A 390 7.10 10.18 -28.02
N ALA A 391 7.48 10.68 -26.84
CA ALA A 391 6.60 10.80 -25.68
C ALA A 391 5.75 12.10 -25.73
N PRO A 392 4.55 12.12 -25.13
CA PRO A 392 3.75 13.33 -25.03
C PRO A 392 4.54 14.42 -24.28
N ARG A 393 4.77 15.57 -24.93
CA ARG A 393 5.51 16.68 -24.31
C ARG A 393 4.78 17.18 -23.06
N LEU A 394 5.55 17.36 -21.99
CA LEU A 394 5.10 17.92 -20.72
C LEU A 394 4.49 19.31 -20.95
N LYS A 395 3.35 19.58 -20.29
CA LYS A 395 2.62 20.86 -20.39
C LYS A 395 3.55 22.04 -20.01
N THR A 396 3.30 23.19 -20.60
CA THR A 396 4.09 24.45 -20.57
C THR A 396 4.67 24.83 -19.19
N ALA A 397 5.78 25.56 -19.21
CA ALA A 397 6.55 26.04 -18.04
C ALA A 397 5.77 26.82 -16.95
N GLU A 398 4.52 27.21 -17.22
CA GLU A 398 3.61 27.84 -16.25
C GLU A 398 3.20 26.89 -15.10
N ASN A 399 3.42 25.58 -15.25
CA ASN A 399 3.05 24.54 -14.28
C ASN A 399 4.23 24.04 -13.41
N ALA A 400 5.37 24.72 -13.39
CA ALA A 400 6.56 24.29 -12.62
C ALA A 400 6.34 24.21 -11.09
N ASN A 401 5.24 24.79 -10.59
CA ASN A 401 4.84 24.78 -9.18
C ASN A 401 3.87 23.64 -8.81
N ILE A 402 3.48 22.77 -9.77
CA ILE A 402 2.61 21.62 -9.48
C ILE A 402 3.46 20.53 -8.79
N GLN A 403 3.04 20.16 -7.58
CA GLN A 403 3.58 19.01 -6.86
C GLN A 403 2.92 17.72 -7.37
N PRO A 404 3.62 16.57 -7.31
CA PRO A 404 4.95 16.34 -6.74
C PRO A 404 6.08 16.66 -7.73
N ASN A 405 7.10 17.44 -7.32
CA ASN A 405 8.29 17.67 -8.13
C ASN A 405 9.56 17.12 -7.43
N PRO A 406 10.16 16.02 -7.92
CA PRO A 406 11.42 15.46 -7.43
C PRO A 406 12.57 16.49 -7.30
N GLY A 407 12.64 17.48 -8.19
CA GLY A 407 13.64 18.54 -8.10
C GLY A 407 13.50 19.41 -6.87
N LEU A 408 12.28 19.62 -6.38
CA LEU A 408 12.03 20.37 -5.14
C LEU A 408 12.40 19.53 -3.91
N ILE A 409 12.08 18.23 -3.88
CA ILE A 409 12.42 17.37 -2.73
C ILE A 409 13.94 17.23 -2.55
N LEU A 410 14.68 17.09 -3.65
CA LEU A 410 16.14 16.97 -3.63
C LEU A 410 16.81 18.27 -3.14
N ARG A 411 16.21 19.43 -3.40
CA ARG A 411 16.66 20.73 -2.84
C ARG A 411 16.24 20.94 -1.38
N ALA A 412 15.21 20.24 -0.92
CA ALA A 412 14.73 20.33 0.45
C ALA A 412 15.72 19.71 1.44
N GLU A 413 16.38 18.60 1.10
CA GLU A 413 17.35 17.93 1.98
C GLU A 413 18.47 18.86 2.54
N PRO A 414 19.24 19.58 1.70
CA PRO A 414 20.26 20.50 2.22
C PRO A 414 19.63 21.66 3.01
N THR A 415 18.42 22.10 2.62
CA THR A 415 17.68 23.14 3.33
C THR A 415 17.30 22.71 4.74
N VAL A 416 16.80 21.49 4.93
CA VAL A 416 16.55 20.91 6.27
C VAL A 416 17.83 20.94 7.10
N THR A 417 18.95 20.52 6.52
CA THR A 417 20.25 20.49 7.21
C THR A 417 20.70 21.89 7.63
N ASN A 418 20.47 22.90 6.80
CA ASN A 418 20.80 24.29 7.11
C ASN A 418 19.88 24.86 8.19
N ILE A 419 18.57 24.60 8.13
CA ILE A 419 17.61 25.02 9.17
C ILE A 419 18.00 24.40 10.52
N LEU A 420 18.34 23.11 10.55
CA LEU A 420 18.82 22.43 11.75
C LEU A 420 20.05 23.13 12.36
N LYS A 421 20.99 23.61 11.53
CA LYS A 421 22.16 24.38 11.99
C LYS A 421 21.77 25.78 12.46
N THR A 422 20.84 26.43 11.78
CA THR A 422 20.34 27.76 12.19
C THR A 422 19.62 27.70 13.53
N VAL A 423 18.80 26.68 13.78
CA VAL A 423 18.10 26.51 15.06
C VAL A 423 19.08 26.25 16.22
N ASP A 424 20.22 25.58 15.96
CA ASP A 424 21.27 25.36 16.97
C ASP A 424 22.08 26.62 17.32
N ALA A 425 22.02 27.67 16.49
CA ALA A 425 22.78 28.89 16.74
C ALA A 425 22.24 29.67 17.96
N ASP A 426 23.12 30.41 18.64
CA ASP A 426 22.73 31.25 19.76
C ASP A 426 22.01 32.52 19.26
N HIS A 427 20.69 32.54 19.38
CA HIS A 427 19.84 33.69 19.05
C HIS A 427 19.41 34.48 20.29
N SER A 428 20.04 34.28 21.46
CA SER A 428 19.70 34.97 22.70
C SER A 428 19.73 36.51 22.61
N LYS A 429 20.40 37.07 21.59
CA LYS A 429 20.52 38.51 21.36
C LYS A 429 19.74 39.04 20.14
N SER A 430 19.38 38.18 19.17
CA SER A 430 18.73 38.59 17.91
C SER A 430 17.84 37.49 17.30
N PRO A 431 16.64 37.23 17.87
CA PRO A 431 15.75 36.16 17.45
C PRO A 431 14.99 36.44 16.13
N GLU A 432 15.07 37.64 15.57
CA GLU A 432 14.33 38.06 14.36
C GLU A 432 14.71 37.25 13.12
N GLY A 433 16.00 36.90 12.97
CA GLY A 433 16.48 36.12 11.84
C GLY A 433 15.87 34.72 11.82
N LEU A 434 15.76 34.07 12.99
CA LEU A 434 15.12 32.77 13.13
C LEU A 434 13.63 32.85 12.84
N LEU A 435 12.94 33.89 13.31
CA LEU A 435 11.52 34.10 13.03
C LEU A 435 11.25 34.25 11.53
N GLY A 436 12.11 34.98 10.80
CA GLY A 436 12.00 35.10 9.35
C GLY A 436 12.11 33.74 8.64
N VAL A 437 13.10 32.93 9.02
CA VAL A 437 13.29 31.57 8.44
C VAL A 437 12.08 30.68 8.69
N LEU A 438 11.60 30.62 9.94
CA LEU A 438 10.44 29.79 10.30
C LEU A 438 9.15 30.31 9.67
N GLY A 439 8.95 31.63 9.62
CA GLY A 439 7.78 32.23 8.98
C GLY A 439 7.70 31.91 7.48
N HIS A 440 8.82 32.04 6.76
CA HIS A 440 8.88 31.66 5.34
C HIS A 440 8.65 30.17 5.11
N MET A 441 9.06 29.31 6.05
CA MET A 441 8.83 27.87 5.95
C MET A 441 7.35 27.48 6.04
N LEU A 442 6.52 28.26 6.75
CA LEU A 442 5.07 28.01 6.82
C LEU A 442 4.31 28.40 5.54
N SER A 443 4.97 29.06 4.59
CA SER A 443 4.31 29.51 3.36
C SER A 443 4.12 28.36 2.36
N GLY A 444 2.89 28.20 1.87
CA GLY A 444 2.53 27.19 0.87
C GLY A 444 2.84 25.76 1.31
N LYS A 445 3.28 24.91 0.38
CA LYS A 445 3.66 23.50 0.63
C LYS A 445 5.11 23.33 1.14
N SER A 446 5.79 24.41 1.50
CA SER A 446 7.23 24.38 1.86
C SER A 446 7.49 23.55 3.12
N LEU A 447 6.63 23.68 4.13
CA LEU A 447 6.71 22.90 5.36
C LEU A 447 6.61 21.40 5.06
N ASP A 448 5.58 20.96 4.34
CA ASP A 448 5.37 19.54 4.02
C ASP A 448 6.52 18.94 3.22
N LEU A 449 7.05 19.70 2.26
CA LEU A 449 8.22 19.32 1.46
C LEU A 449 9.46 19.09 2.34
N LEU A 450 9.74 20.02 3.26
CA LEU A 450 10.88 19.92 4.18
C LEU A 450 10.71 18.78 5.18
N LEU A 451 9.50 18.58 5.71
CA LEU A 451 9.20 17.48 6.61
C LEU A 451 9.32 16.12 5.92
N ALA A 452 8.86 15.99 4.68
CA ALA A 452 8.98 14.75 3.90
C ALA A 452 10.46 14.42 3.63
N ALA A 453 11.28 15.41 3.28
CA ALA A 453 12.72 15.23 3.12
C ALA A 453 13.41 14.89 4.45
N ALA A 454 13.05 15.54 5.55
CA ALA A 454 13.57 15.23 6.88
C ALA A 454 13.19 13.81 7.32
N ALA A 455 11.97 13.36 7.01
CA ALA A 455 11.48 12.01 7.31
C ALA A 455 12.28 10.96 6.54
N ALA A 456 12.38 11.12 5.22
CA ALA A 456 13.09 10.18 4.33
C ALA A 456 14.59 10.05 4.64
N THR A 457 15.20 11.11 5.16
CA THR A 457 16.64 11.15 5.51
C THR A 457 16.94 10.84 6.98
N GLY A 458 15.93 10.46 7.78
CA GLY A 458 16.09 10.14 9.21
C GLY A 458 16.41 11.36 10.09
N LYS A 459 16.26 12.58 9.58
CA LYS A 459 16.54 13.83 10.31
C LYS A 459 15.33 14.40 11.04
N LEU A 460 14.11 13.89 10.79
CA LEU A 460 12.86 14.42 11.35
C LEU A 460 12.83 14.42 12.89
N LYS A 461 13.33 13.36 13.52
CA LYS A 461 13.41 13.27 14.99
C LYS A 461 14.34 14.33 15.59
N SER A 462 15.51 14.52 14.97
CA SER A 462 16.45 15.60 15.34
C SER A 462 15.82 16.97 15.13
N PHE A 463 15.09 17.15 14.03
CA PHE A 463 14.33 18.36 13.74
C PHE A 463 13.34 18.66 14.86
N ALA A 464 12.41 17.76 15.18
CA ALA A 464 11.42 17.96 16.22
C ALA A 464 12.07 18.27 17.60
N ARG A 465 13.10 17.51 18.00
CA ARG A 465 13.80 17.72 19.28
C ARG A 465 14.43 19.11 19.42
N LYS A 466 14.94 19.69 18.34
CA LYS A 466 15.53 21.05 18.40
C LYS A 466 14.48 22.12 18.67
N PHE A 467 13.27 21.98 18.13
CA PHE A 467 12.17 22.90 18.46
C PHE A 467 11.73 22.74 19.92
N ILE A 468 11.65 21.50 20.42
CA ILE A 468 11.25 21.19 21.80
C ILE A 468 12.28 21.71 22.81
N ASN A 469 13.56 21.34 22.65
CA ASN A 469 14.59 21.68 23.62
C ASN A 469 15.07 23.13 23.47
N GLY A 470 15.19 23.62 22.24
CA GLY A 470 15.64 24.98 21.94
C GLY A 470 14.58 26.04 22.21
N ILE A 471 13.53 26.07 21.39
CA ILE A 471 12.58 27.19 21.38
C ILE A 471 11.55 27.04 22.50
N LEU A 472 11.05 25.83 22.71
CA LEU A 472 9.99 25.56 23.68
C LEU A 472 10.50 25.43 25.13
N THR A 473 11.77 25.08 25.34
CA THR A 473 12.35 24.86 26.68
C THR A 473 13.45 25.86 27.05
N LEU A 474 14.51 26.01 26.25
CA LEU A 474 15.64 26.91 26.60
C LEU A 474 15.26 28.39 26.61
N TRP A 475 14.42 28.84 25.68
CA TRP A 475 14.04 30.27 25.57
C TRP A 475 12.92 30.66 26.55
N MET A 476 12.47 29.72 27.38
CA MET A 476 11.46 29.88 28.44
C MET A 476 11.95 30.77 29.60
N PHE A 477 13.26 30.80 29.85
CA PHE A 477 13.86 31.43 31.04
C PHE A 477 14.67 32.70 30.74
N SER A 478 14.87 33.04 29.47
CA SER A 478 15.66 34.21 29.08
C SER A 478 14.90 35.51 29.35
N SER A 479 15.47 36.40 30.17
CA SER A 479 14.94 37.74 30.43
C SER A 479 15.30 38.66 29.28
N PHE A 480 14.30 39.20 28.57
CA PHE A 480 14.54 40.07 27.41
C PHE A 480 14.15 41.53 27.70
N PRO A 481 14.92 42.52 27.21
CA PRO A 481 14.77 43.92 27.66
C PRO A 481 13.66 44.71 26.97
N SER A 482 13.03 44.23 25.89
CA SER A 482 12.15 45.05 25.03
C SER A 482 10.81 44.39 24.66
N ALA A 483 9.77 45.20 24.40
CA ALA A 483 8.46 44.73 23.95
C ALA A 483 8.50 44.01 22.58
N LYS A 484 9.38 44.45 21.68
CA LYS A 484 9.59 43.82 20.36
C LYS A 484 10.20 42.42 20.47
N SER A 485 11.18 42.22 21.35
CA SER A 485 11.75 40.89 21.58
C SER A 485 10.75 39.92 22.21
N ALA A 486 9.82 40.41 23.03
CA ALA A 486 8.75 39.60 23.58
C ALA A 486 7.73 39.13 22.53
N SER A 487 7.37 39.97 21.55
CA SER A 487 6.47 39.57 20.46
C SER A 487 7.10 38.54 19.53
N VAL A 488 8.39 38.70 19.20
CA VAL A 488 9.15 37.71 18.39
C VAL A 488 9.17 36.35 19.08
N ARG A 489 9.37 36.30 20.40
CA ARG A 489 9.35 35.06 21.17
C ARG A 489 7.98 34.38 21.17
N ALA A 490 6.91 35.16 21.33
CA ALA A 490 5.54 34.64 21.28
C ALA A 490 5.26 33.96 19.93
N LEU A 491 5.69 34.59 18.82
CA LEU A 491 5.54 34.04 17.48
C LEU A 491 6.40 32.79 17.26
N LEU A 492 7.64 32.78 17.73
CA LEU A 492 8.52 31.61 17.63
C LEU A 492 7.97 30.41 18.41
N PHE A 493 7.45 30.64 19.62
CA PHE A 493 6.74 29.62 20.39
C PHE A 493 5.55 29.08 19.61
N ASP A 494 4.70 29.99 19.10
CA ASP A 494 3.47 29.62 18.40
C ASP A 494 3.74 28.80 17.14
N ILE A 495 4.67 29.27 16.30
CA ILE A 495 5.08 28.57 15.07
C ILE A 495 5.66 27.20 15.40
N SER A 496 6.54 27.11 16.40
CA SER A 496 7.16 25.84 16.80
C SER A 496 6.12 24.84 17.30
N PHE A 497 5.17 25.31 18.11
CA PHE A 497 4.08 24.48 18.61
C PHE A 497 3.19 23.95 17.48
N LEU A 498 2.80 24.82 16.55
CA LEU A 498 2.02 24.46 15.36
C LEU A 498 2.74 23.41 14.52
N MET A 499 4.01 23.65 14.19
CA MET A 499 4.80 22.72 13.40
C MET A 499 4.92 21.35 14.06
N LEU A 500 5.14 21.29 15.37
CA LEU A 500 5.25 20.01 16.09
C LEU A 500 3.92 19.26 16.12
N CYS A 501 2.79 19.96 16.30
CA CYS A 501 1.46 19.35 16.17
C CYS A 501 1.25 18.77 14.77
N HIS A 502 1.63 19.53 13.73
CA HIS A 502 1.56 19.08 12.33
C HIS A 502 2.44 17.86 12.05
N VAL A 503 3.67 17.82 12.59
CA VAL A 503 4.57 16.66 12.51
C VAL A 503 3.93 15.43 13.13
N VAL A 504 3.35 15.56 14.32
CA VAL A 504 2.67 14.47 15.03
C VAL A 504 1.49 13.94 14.22
N GLN A 505 0.65 14.81 13.67
CA GLN A 505 -0.51 14.36 12.88
C GLN A 505 -0.10 13.71 11.55
N THR A 506 1.00 14.16 10.95
CA THR A 506 1.44 13.66 9.63
C THR A 506 2.28 12.38 9.71
N TYR A 507 3.08 12.23 10.78
CA TYR A 507 4.09 11.16 10.93
C TYR A 507 3.99 10.34 12.22
N GLY A 508 3.06 10.67 13.12
CA GLY A 508 2.81 9.99 14.39
C GLY A 508 3.58 10.57 15.59
N SER A 509 3.04 10.41 16.80
CA SER A 509 3.66 10.86 18.06
C SER A 509 4.96 10.14 18.41
N GLU A 510 5.16 8.92 17.91
CA GLU A 510 6.39 8.14 18.11
C GLU A 510 7.65 8.85 17.60
N VAL A 511 7.52 9.73 16.60
CA VAL A 511 8.65 10.55 16.12
C VAL A 511 9.24 11.40 17.24
N ILE A 512 8.42 11.82 18.20
CA ILE A 512 8.81 12.65 19.34
C ILE A 512 9.07 11.78 20.58
N LEU A 513 8.16 10.85 20.89
CA LEU A 513 8.13 10.13 22.17
C LEU A 513 9.11 8.93 22.26
N SER A 514 9.70 8.49 21.14
CA SER A 514 10.44 7.21 21.08
C SER A 514 11.77 7.13 21.82
N ASP A 515 12.47 8.24 22.14
CA ASP A 515 13.54 8.17 23.16
C ASP A 515 13.32 9.17 24.30
N PRO A 516 13.62 8.75 25.54
CA PRO A 516 13.51 9.59 26.72
C PRO A 516 14.43 10.81 26.65
N SER A 517 14.01 11.90 27.30
CA SER A 517 14.81 13.12 27.38
C SER A 517 16.13 12.85 28.13
N PRO A 518 17.29 13.31 27.60
CA PRO A 518 18.58 13.09 28.25
C PRO A 518 18.73 13.86 29.58
N SER A 519 17.85 14.83 29.85
CA SER A 519 17.85 15.68 31.05
C SER A 519 17.03 15.11 32.22
N GLY A 520 16.32 13.99 32.05
CA GLY A 520 15.46 13.40 33.09
C GLY A 520 14.15 14.18 33.35
N GLU A 521 14.10 15.48 33.09
CA GLU A 521 12.88 16.27 33.02
C GLU A 521 12.21 16.12 31.65
N THR A 522 10.91 15.81 31.63
CA THR A 522 10.12 15.73 30.40
C THR A 522 9.73 17.14 29.94
N PRO A 523 10.08 17.54 28.70
CA PRO A 523 9.66 18.82 28.15
C PRO A 523 8.13 19.02 28.20
N PHE A 524 7.70 20.28 28.32
CA PHE A 524 6.25 20.57 28.43
C PHE A 524 5.46 20.00 27.25
N PHE A 525 6.01 20.08 26.03
CA PHE A 525 5.31 19.67 24.82
C PHE A 525 5.09 18.16 24.79
N GLU A 526 6.03 17.36 25.29
CA GLU A 526 5.88 15.90 25.39
C GLU A 526 4.78 15.54 26.39
N THR A 527 4.79 16.21 27.55
CA THR A 527 3.74 16.05 28.57
C THR A 527 2.36 16.45 28.02
N TRP A 528 2.27 17.58 27.31
CA TRP A 528 1.04 18.03 26.66
C TRP A 528 0.59 17.05 25.56
N LEU A 529 1.50 16.58 24.72
CA LEU A 529 1.23 15.62 23.65
C LEU A 529 0.63 14.33 24.20
N GLN A 530 1.19 13.79 25.29
CA GLN A 530 0.69 12.56 25.92
C GLN A 530 -0.69 12.74 26.56
N THR A 531 -0.96 13.90 27.16
CA THR A 531 -2.16 14.11 27.98
C THR A 531 -3.33 14.80 27.24
N CYS A 532 -3.04 15.53 26.15
CA CYS A 532 -3.99 16.46 25.53
C CYS A 532 -4.28 16.16 24.05
N MET A 533 -3.28 15.73 23.27
CA MET A 533 -3.39 15.61 21.82
C MET A 533 -4.33 14.45 21.43
N PRO A 534 -5.43 14.70 20.71
CA PRO A 534 -6.29 13.63 20.18
C PRO A 534 -5.55 12.86 19.09
N GLU A 535 -5.46 11.54 19.25
CA GLU A 535 -4.90 10.60 18.27
C GLU A 535 -5.86 9.41 18.12
N GLU A 536 -5.80 8.75 16.97
CA GLU A 536 -6.64 7.57 16.69
C GLU A 536 -6.30 6.44 17.68
N GLY A 537 -7.31 5.90 18.35
CA GLY A 537 -7.13 4.86 19.38
C GLY A 537 -6.67 5.36 20.77
N LYS A 538 -6.37 6.65 20.95
CA LYS A 538 -5.95 7.22 22.24
C LYS A 538 -7.14 7.72 23.06
N THR A 539 -7.21 7.26 24.32
CA THR A 539 -8.24 7.73 25.28
C THR A 539 -7.64 8.82 26.16
N LEU A 540 -8.21 10.02 26.11
CA LEU A 540 -7.73 11.19 26.87
C LEU A 540 -8.62 11.44 28.09
N ASN A 541 -8.01 11.87 29.20
CA ASN A 541 -8.72 12.26 30.40
C ASN A 541 -8.81 13.80 30.49
N PRO A 542 -10.00 14.42 30.30
CA PRO A 542 -10.15 15.87 30.41
C PRO A 542 -9.92 16.41 31.84
N ASP A 543 -9.99 15.54 32.86
CA ASP A 543 -9.77 15.89 34.28
C ASP A 543 -8.34 15.61 34.74
N HIS A 544 -7.41 15.38 33.82
CA HIS A 544 -6.02 15.05 34.15
C HIS A 544 -5.39 16.14 35.04
N PRO A 545 -4.62 15.79 36.10
CA PRO A 545 -4.04 16.75 37.04
C PRO A 545 -3.17 17.85 36.41
N CYS A 546 -2.60 17.60 35.21
CA CYS A 546 -1.85 18.60 34.45
C CYS A 546 -2.68 19.85 34.08
N PHE A 547 -4.02 19.75 34.11
CA PHE A 547 -4.96 20.84 33.83
C PHE A 547 -5.52 21.47 35.11
N ARG A 548 -4.90 21.28 36.27
CA ARG A 548 -5.24 21.99 37.51
C ARG A 548 -4.20 23.06 37.82
N PRO A 549 -4.07 24.12 37.01
CA PRO A 549 -3.26 25.27 37.37
C PRO A 549 -3.85 25.97 38.60
N GLU A 550 -3.05 26.83 39.23
CA GLU A 550 -3.50 27.64 40.36
C GLU A 550 -4.77 28.45 40.01
N PRO A 551 -5.83 28.39 40.84
CA PRO A 551 -7.10 29.05 40.53
C PRO A 551 -6.98 30.54 40.18
N GLY A 552 -6.08 31.27 40.84
CA GLY A 552 -5.82 32.69 40.56
C GLY A 552 -5.27 32.95 39.16
N LYS A 553 -4.54 32.00 38.56
CA LYS A 553 -4.05 32.11 37.17
C LYS A 553 -5.18 31.92 36.17
N VAL A 554 -6.10 31.00 36.44
CA VAL A 554 -7.29 30.75 35.61
C VAL A 554 -8.22 31.95 35.63
N GLU A 555 -8.51 32.49 36.81
CA GLU A 555 -9.37 33.67 36.98
C GLU A 555 -8.80 34.89 36.25
N SER A 556 -7.49 35.11 36.37
CA SER A 556 -6.77 36.18 35.64
C SER A 556 -6.87 36.00 34.13
N LEU A 557 -6.76 34.76 33.63
CA LEU A 557 -6.83 34.43 32.21
C LEU A 557 -8.25 34.60 31.66
N VAL A 558 -9.28 34.12 32.37
CA VAL A 558 -10.69 34.32 31.99
C VAL A 558 -11.03 35.80 31.97
N THR A 559 -10.61 36.56 32.98
CA THR A 559 -10.79 38.02 33.04
C THR A 559 -10.14 38.72 31.85
N LEU A 560 -8.92 38.31 31.49
CA LEU A 560 -8.19 38.84 30.34
C LEU A 560 -8.93 38.57 29.02
N LEU A 561 -9.41 37.34 28.83
CA LEU A 561 -10.13 36.92 27.62
C LEU A 561 -11.49 37.62 27.48
N ASN A 562 -12.15 37.95 28.59
CA ASN A 562 -13.45 38.60 28.57
C ASN A 562 -13.36 40.14 28.35
N ASN A 563 -12.39 40.77 29.02
CA ASN A 563 -12.30 42.23 29.12
C ASN A 563 -11.34 42.89 28.13
N SER A 564 -10.29 42.20 27.69
CA SER A 564 -9.26 42.81 26.84
C SER A 564 -9.42 42.41 25.39
N SER A 565 -9.49 43.41 24.49
CA SER A 565 -9.22 43.20 23.06
C SER A 565 -7.74 42.93 22.80
N GLU A 566 -6.84 43.30 23.74
CA GLU A 566 -5.40 43.14 23.58
C GLU A 566 -4.70 42.50 24.79
N MET A 567 -4.33 41.23 24.66
CA MET A 567 -3.34 40.60 25.54
C MET A 567 -1.94 41.18 25.28
N LYS A 568 -1.28 41.69 26.31
CA LYS A 568 0.13 42.15 26.26
C LYS A 568 1.04 40.93 26.16
N LEU A 569 1.85 40.85 25.11
CA LEU A 569 2.78 39.70 24.87
C LEU A 569 4.04 39.75 25.75
N VAL A 570 4.22 40.81 26.54
CA VAL A 570 5.38 41.05 27.39
C VAL A 570 5.24 40.28 28.71
N GLN A 571 6.30 39.59 29.14
CA GLN A 571 6.37 38.78 30.39
C GLN A 571 5.40 37.59 30.48
N VAL A 572 4.79 37.18 29.37
CA VAL A 572 3.92 36.00 29.32
C VAL A 572 4.73 34.70 29.23
N LYS A 573 4.40 33.74 30.09
CA LYS A 573 4.87 32.35 30.00
C LYS A 573 3.87 31.51 29.19
N TRP A 574 4.12 31.37 27.89
CA TRP A 574 3.17 30.74 26.96
C TRP A 574 2.83 29.29 27.27
N HIS A 575 3.79 28.51 27.79
CA HIS A 575 3.54 27.13 28.23
C HIS A 575 2.52 27.07 29.39
N GLU A 576 2.61 27.97 30.38
CA GLU A 576 1.64 28.04 31.49
C GLU A 576 0.24 28.40 30.96
N ILE A 577 0.16 29.27 29.94
CA ILE A 577 -1.11 29.60 29.28
C ILE A 577 -1.67 28.41 28.52
N CYS A 578 -0.85 27.68 27.76
CA CYS A 578 -1.28 26.46 27.06
C CYS A 578 -1.83 25.40 28.03
N LEU A 579 -1.26 25.29 29.23
CA LEU A 579 -1.75 24.40 30.29
C LEU A 579 -2.97 24.95 31.04
N SER A 580 -3.17 26.27 31.05
CA SER A 580 -4.27 26.92 31.76
C SER A 580 -5.52 27.15 30.90
N ILE A 581 -5.38 27.19 29.57
CA ILE A 581 -6.50 27.37 28.65
C ILE A 581 -7.60 26.32 28.81
N PRO A 582 -7.31 25.02 29.06
CA PRO A 582 -8.34 24.01 29.27
C PRO A 582 -9.25 24.35 30.46
N ALA A 583 -8.65 24.74 31.59
CA ALA A 583 -9.41 25.16 32.78
C ALA A 583 -10.20 26.45 32.53
N ALA A 584 -9.62 27.42 31.82
CA ALA A 584 -10.33 28.65 31.45
C ALA A 584 -11.53 28.39 30.53
N ILE A 585 -11.38 27.47 29.56
CA ILE A 585 -12.47 27.05 28.68
C ILE A 585 -13.57 26.32 29.46
N LEU A 586 -13.21 25.46 30.41
CA LEU A 586 -14.18 24.81 31.30
C LEU A 586 -15.00 25.83 32.11
N GLU A 587 -14.36 26.86 32.68
CA GLU A 587 -15.08 27.92 33.40
C GLU A 587 -16.01 28.72 32.48
N VAL A 588 -15.57 29.05 31.26
CA VAL A 588 -16.40 29.74 30.26
C VAL A 588 -17.59 28.87 29.84
N LEU A 589 -17.36 27.57 29.64
CA LEU A 589 -18.40 26.60 29.30
C LEU A 589 -19.41 26.46 30.44
N ASN A 590 -18.95 26.30 31.68
CA ASN A 590 -19.80 26.25 32.87
C ASN A 590 -20.64 27.53 33.02
N ALA A 591 -20.05 28.70 32.80
CA ALA A 591 -20.77 29.97 32.85
C ALA A 591 -21.83 30.07 31.75
N TRP A 592 -21.56 29.56 30.55
CA TRP A 592 -22.54 29.48 29.46
C TRP A 592 -23.64 28.44 29.71
N GLU A 593 -23.29 27.31 30.30
CA GLU A 593 -24.23 26.26 30.69
C GLU A 593 -25.24 26.75 31.74
N ASN A 594 -24.78 27.51 32.72
CA ASN A 594 -25.60 28.10 33.77
C ASN A 594 -26.29 29.42 33.36
N GLY A 595 -26.17 29.85 32.09
CA GLY A 595 -26.84 31.05 31.56
C GLY A 595 -26.23 32.38 32.02
N VAL A 596 -25.02 32.38 32.58
CA VAL A 596 -24.27 33.58 32.98
C VAL A 596 -23.68 34.30 31.76
N LEU A 597 -23.25 33.53 30.75
CA LEU A 597 -22.73 34.07 29.48
C LEU A 597 -23.72 33.83 28.33
N SER A 598 -23.84 34.80 27.43
CA SER A 598 -24.56 34.64 26.16
C SER A 598 -23.66 33.99 25.10
N VAL A 599 -24.27 33.50 24.02
CA VAL A 599 -23.53 32.88 22.90
C VAL A 599 -22.59 33.88 22.23
N GLU A 600 -22.97 35.16 22.17
CA GLU A 600 -22.16 36.26 21.63
C GLU A 600 -20.95 36.56 22.52
N ALA A 601 -21.12 36.50 23.85
CA ALA A 601 -20.02 36.66 24.79
C ALA A 601 -19.00 35.51 24.67
N VAL A 602 -19.49 34.28 24.49
CA VAL A 602 -18.63 33.11 24.23
C VAL A 602 -17.92 33.26 22.88
N GLN A 603 -18.61 33.68 21.82
CA GLN A 603 -18.00 33.95 20.52
C GLN A 603 -16.85 34.95 20.65
N LYS A 604 -17.07 36.08 21.34
CA LYS A 604 -16.04 37.09 21.60
C LYS A 604 -14.81 36.51 22.33
N ILE A 605 -15.03 35.66 23.34
CA ILE A 605 -13.95 34.99 24.06
C ILE A 605 -13.18 34.04 23.12
N THR A 606 -13.87 33.21 22.33
CA THR A 606 -13.23 32.31 21.37
C THR A 606 -12.46 33.05 20.28
N ASP A 607 -12.96 34.20 19.83
CA ASP A 607 -12.28 35.10 18.88
C ASP A 607 -10.98 35.66 19.48
N ASN A 608 -10.99 36.05 20.76
CA ASN A 608 -9.80 36.49 21.47
C ASN A 608 -8.74 35.39 21.62
N ILE A 609 -9.14 34.13 21.78
CA ILE A 609 -8.23 32.99 21.87
C ILE A 609 -7.49 32.75 20.54
N LYS A 610 -8.21 32.70 19.42
CA LYS A 610 -7.63 32.45 18.07
C LYS A 610 -7.02 33.69 17.40
N GLY A 611 -7.30 34.90 17.91
CA GLY A 611 -6.87 36.17 17.33
C GLY A 611 -5.39 36.54 17.52
N LYS A 612 -4.63 35.85 18.38
CA LYS A 612 -3.23 36.22 18.66
C LYS A 612 -2.24 35.07 18.48
N VAL A 613 -2.48 33.97 19.18
CA VAL A 613 -1.55 32.84 19.29
C VAL A 613 -2.35 31.57 19.04
N CYS A 614 -2.08 30.91 17.92
CA CYS A 614 -2.87 29.79 17.41
C CYS A 614 -2.77 28.55 18.32
N SER A 615 -1.64 28.38 19.01
CA SER A 615 -1.40 27.30 19.97
C SER A 615 -2.38 27.33 21.14
N MET A 616 -2.88 28.51 21.57
CA MET A 616 -3.93 28.59 22.58
C MET A 616 -5.23 27.96 22.08
N ALA A 617 -5.61 28.27 20.84
CA ALA A 617 -6.80 27.72 20.22
C ALA A 617 -6.69 26.20 20.03
N ILE A 618 -5.50 25.70 19.65
CA ILE A 618 -5.23 24.26 19.56
C ILE A 618 -5.40 23.58 20.92
N CYS A 619 -4.82 24.12 22.00
CA CYS A 619 -4.97 23.57 23.34
C CYS A 619 -6.44 23.54 23.79
N ALA A 620 -7.20 24.59 23.50
CA ALA A 620 -8.62 24.68 23.80
C ALA A 620 -9.43 23.61 23.06
N VAL A 621 -9.23 23.48 21.75
CA VAL A 621 -9.91 22.47 20.91
C VAL A 621 -9.53 21.05 21.32
N ALA A 622 -8.25 20.79 21.58
CA ALA A 622 -7.78 19.47 22.02
C ALA A 622 -8.50 19.00 23.30
N TRP A 623 -8.63 19.89 24.29
CA TRP A 623 -9.40 19.58 25.51
C TRP A 623 -10.90 19.44 25.24
N LEU A 624 -11.52 20.33 24.46
CA LEU A 624 -12.94 20.25 24.12
C LEU A 624 -13.29 18.94 23.40
N VAL A 625 -12.42 18.46 22.50
CA VAL A 625 -12.56 17.16 21.82
C VAL A 625 -12.54 16.02 22.84
N ALA A 626 -11.61 16.02 23.80
CA ALA A 626 -11.57 15.03 24.87
C ALA A 626 -12.81 15.10 25.77
N HIS A 627 -13.26 16.31 26.10
CA HIS A 627 -14.45 16.55 26.93
C HIS A 627 -15.73 16.05 26.23
N VAL A 628 -15.96 16.40 24.96
CA VAL A 628 -17.12 15.94 24.17
C VAL A 628 -17.24 14.42 24.10
N ARG A 629 -16.10 13.72 24.04
CA ARG A 629 -16.06 12.24 24.03
C ARG A 629 -16.59 11.63 25.33
N MET A 630 -16.50 12.35 26.46
CA MET A 630 -16.98 11.92 27.78
C MET A 630 -18.44 12.28 28.06
N LEU A 631 -19.03 13.21 27.28
CA LEU A 631 -20.39 13.72 27.52
C LEU A 631 -21.49 12.86 26.87
N GLY A 632 -22.68 12.89 27.47
CA GLY A 632 -23.92 12.36 26.89
C GLY A 632 -24.41 13.19 25.69
N ARG A 633 -25.29 12.65 24.83
CA ARG A 633 -25.71 13.29 23.58
C ARG A 633 -26.27 14.71 23.78
N ASP A 634 -27.08 14.91 24.82
CA ASP A 634 -27.77 16.17 25.09
C ASP A 634 -26.82 17.25 25.65
N GLU A 635 -25.70 16.85 26.25
CA GLU A 635 -24.71 17.75 26.84
C GLU A 635 -23.67 18.23 25.81
N ARG A 636 -23.63 17.63 24.60
CA ARG A 636 -22.59 17.92 23.59
C ARG A 636 -22.81 19.21 22.82
N GLU A 637 -24.03 19.75 22.79
CA GLU A 637 -24.40 20.85 21.89
C GLU A 637 -23.56 22.12 22.11
N LYS A 638 -23.44 22.59 23.36
CA LYS A 638 -22.66 23.79 23.72
C LYS A 638 -21.15 23.59 23.48
N PRO A 639 -20.49 22.53 23.98
CA PRO A 639 -19.08 22.30 23.69
C PRO A 639 -18.79 22.15 22.18
N GLN A 640 -19.63 21.44 21.42
CA GLN A 640 -19.46 21.33 19.95
C GLN A 640 -19.62 22.67 19.25
N THR A 641 -20.53 23.52 19.72
CA THR A 641 -20.68 24.89 19.20
C THR A 641 -19.42 25.69 19.46
N MET A 642 -18.87 25.62 20.68
CA MET A 642 -17.60 26.29 21.03
C MET A 642 -16.43 25.81 20.15
N ILE A 643 -16.34 24.50 19.84
CA ILE A 643 -15.36 23.97 18.88
C ILE A 643 -15.55 24.63 17.51
N ARG A 644 -16.78 24.69 16.97
CA ARG A 644 -17.05 25.33 15.67
C ARG A 644 -16.61 26.81 15.67
N GLN A 645 -16.86 27.52 16.78
CA GLN A 645 -16.45 28.92 16.91
C GLN A 645 -14.91 29.08 16.91
N LEU A 646 -14.18 28.17 17.56
CA LEU A 646 -12.70 28.18 17.58
C LEU A 646 -12.08 27.79 16.24
N VAL A 647 -12.67 26.84 15.51
CA VAL A 647 -12.18 26.38 14.20
C VAL A 647 -12.43 27.41 13.10
N THR A 648 -13.47 28.24 13.24
CA THR A 648 -13.81 29.25 12.24
C THR A 648 -12.73 30.35 12.17
N PRO A 649 -12.07 30.58 11.02
CA PRO A 649 -11.05 31.63 10.90
C PRO A 649 -11.61 33.03 11.16
N LEU A 650 -10.78 33.96 11.65
CA LEU A 650 -11.14 35.37 11.75
C LEU A 650 -10.93 36.06 10.39
N TYR A 651 -11.98 36.70 9.88
CA TYR A 651 -11.90 37.53 8.68
C TYR A 651 -11.60 38.99 9.08
N GLY A 652 -10.31 39.35 9.14
CA GLY A 652 -9.85 40.71 9.44
C GLY A 652 -8.32 40.87 9.32
N GLU A 653 -7.83 42.09 9.08
CA GLU A 653 -6.39 42.37 9.04
C GLU A 653 -5.79 42.24 10.45
N ASN A 654 -5.06 41.15 10.69
CA ASN A 654 -4.27 40.98 11.90
C ASN A 654 -2.89 41.62 11.72
N THR A 655 -2.45 42.41 12.70
CA THR A 655 -1.18 43.14 12.66
C THR A 655 0.04 42.28 13.00
N LEU A 656 -0.15 41.03 13.43
CA LEU A 656 0.94 40.10 13.77
C LEU A 656 1.55 39.42 12.53
N GLN A 657 2.89 39.34 12.50
CA GLN A 657 3.62 38.71 11.41
C GLN A 657 3.20 37.24 11.20
N PHE A 658 3.14 36.83 9.93
CA PHE A 658 2.81 35.46 9.48
C PHE A 658 1.48 34.91 10.03
N TYR A 659 0.50 35.77 10.35
CA TYR A 659 -0.77 35.31 10.91
C TYR A 659 -1.54 34.40 9.94
N ASN A 660 -1.62 34.77 8.67
CA ASN A 660 -2.35 34.00 7.66
C ASN A 660 -1.77 32.59 7.50
N GLU A 661 -0.44 32.47 7.42
CA GLU A 661 0.26 31.19 7.32
C GLU A 661 0.04 30.32 8.56
N ARG A 662 0.10 30.92 9.76
CA ARG A 662 -0.20 30.21 11.02
C ARG A 662 -1.64 29.72 11.08
N VAL A 663 -2.61 30.52 10.66
CA VAL A 663 -4.03 30.16 10.65
C VAL A 663 -4.29 28.99 9.70
N ILE A 664 -3.65 28.94 8.53
CA ILE A 664 -3.79 27.80 7.59
C ILE A 664 -3.36 26.49 8.27
N ILE A 665 -2.21 26.50 8.94
CA ILE A 665 -1.70 25.31 9.65
C ILE A 665 -2.58 24.97 10.85
N MET A 666 -3.01 25.97 11.63
CA MET A 666 -3.94 25.80 12.75
C MET A 666 -5.24 25.13 12.30
N SER A 667 -5.87 25.63 11.23
CA SER A 667 -7.10 25.06 10.68
C SER A 667 -6.91 23.62 10.26
N SER A 668 -5.82 23.31 9.55
CA SER A 668 -5.49 21.94 9.16
C SER A 668 -5.33 21.01 10.37
N ILE A 669 -4.66 21.48 11.43
CA ILE A 669 -4.49 20.71 12.66
C ILE A 669 -5.83 20.45 13.36
N MET A 670 -6.66 21.48 13.48
CA MET A 670 -7.96 21.38 14.15
C MET A 670 -8.96 20.51 13.38
N GLU A 671 -8.95 20.56 12.04
CA GLU A 671 -9.77 19.69 11.20
C GLU A 671 -9.49 18.21 11.49
N HIS A 672 -8.21 17.83 11.57
CA HIS A 672 -7.81 16.47 11.94
C HIS A 672 -8.21 16.11 13.37
N MET A 673 -8.01 17.01 14.36
CA MET A 673 -8.41 16.77 15.75
C MET A 673 -9.93 16.54 15.89
N CYS A 674 -10.73 17.24 15.09
CA CYS A 674 -12.17 17.24 15.23
C CYS A 674 -12.88 16.22 14.33
N ALA A 675 -12.17 15.52 13.43
CA ALA A 675 -12.73 14.61 12.44
C ALA A 675 -13.73 13.61 13.07
N ASP A 676 -13.33 12.92 14.13
CA ASP A 676 -14.17 11.93 14.82
C ASP A 676 -15.39 12.57 15.51
N VAL A 677 -15.20 13.74 16.11
CA VAL A 677 -16.25 14.43 16.89
C VAL A 677 -17.39 14.88 15.99
N PHE A 678 -17.07 15.31 14.77
CA PHE A 678 -18.07 15.73 13.79
C PHE A 678 -18.59 14.57 12.92
N GLN A 679 -17.83 13.48 12.72
CA GLN A 679 -18.31 12.28 12.01
C GLN A 679 -19.30 11.43 12.84
N GLN A 680 -19.24 11.48 14.18
CA GLN A 680 -20.24 10.85 15.07
C GLN A 680 -21.68 11.38 14.87
N THR A 681 -21.86 12.43 14.07
CA THR A 681 -23.17 12.94 13.66
C THR A 681 -23.80 12.19 12.48
N GLY A 682 -23.05 11.30 11.79
CA GLY A 682 -23.46 10.69 10.51
C GLY A 682 -23.45 9.16 10.41
N ALA A 683 -22.83 8.41 11.34
CA ALA A 683 -22.76 6.95 11.23
C ALA A 683 -23.00 6.23 12.57
N THR A 684 -23.89 5.25 12.50
CA THR A 684 -24.26 4.22 13.48
C THR A 684 -23.11 3.81 14.41
N LEU A 685 -23.35 3.89 15.72
CA LEU A 685 -22.51 3.34 16.77
C LEU A 685 -22.14 1.87 16.44
N ARG A 686 -20.84 1.55 16.39
CA ARG A 686 -20.40 0.17 16.61
C ARG A 686 -20.93 -0.26 17.98
N SER A 687 -21.59 -1.41 18.02
CA SER A 687 -21.90 -2.13 19.26
C SER A 687 -20.64 -2.22 20.14
N PRO A 688 -20.74 -2.12 21.48
CA PRO A 688 -19.63 -2.48 22.33
C PRO A 688 -19.17 -3.89 21.95
N VAL A 689 -17.86 -4.06 21.77
CA VAL A 689 -17.23 -5.37 21.67
C VAL A 689 -17.41 -6.02 23.03
N GLU A 690 -18.13 -7.14 23.09
CA GLU A 690 -18.26 -7.93 24.32
C GLU A 690 -16.85 -8.31 24.83
N GLY A 691 -16.51 -7.88 26.05
CA GLY A 691 -15.26 -8.29 26.72
C GLY A 691 -14.45 -7.19 27.42
N GLN A 692 -14.77 -5.90 27.26
CA GLN A 692 -14.21 -4.86 28.15
C GLN A 692 -15.10 -4.69 29.38
N GLU A 693 -14.52 -4.88 30.57
CA GLU A 693 -15.18 -4.50 31.82
C GLU A 693 -15.60 -3.03 31.78
N PRO A 694 -16.83 -2.69 32.19
CA PRO A 694 -17.27 -1.31 32.27
C PRO A 694 -16.41 -0.56 33.30
N ILE A 695 -15.83 0.56 32.86
CA ILE A 695 -15.03 1.44 33.72
C ILE A 695 -15.93 1.91 34.90
N PRO A 696 -15.46 1.89 36.16
CA PRO A 696 -16.32 1.98 37.35
C PRO A 696 -17.00 3.34 37.61
N TYR A 697 -16.77 4.36 36.77
CA TYR A 697 -17.20 5.74 37.06
C TYR A 697 -18.71 5.98 36.92
N ARG A 698 -19.49 5.00 36.44
CA ARG A 698 -20.95 5.19 36.25
C ARG A 698 -21.78 5.23 37.54
N ASN A 699 -21.20 4.87 38.69
CA ASN A 699 -21.96 4.68 39.94
C ASN A 699 -21.54 5.59 41.11
N LEU A 700 -20.69 6.62 40.92
CA LEU A 700 -20.23 7.49 42.02
C LEU A 700 -20.81 8.92 42.02
N LEU A 701 -21.70 9.25 41.09
CA LEU A 701 -22.49 10.48 41.21
C LEU A 701 -23.93 10.11 41.53
N PRO A 702 -24.47 10.54 42.70
CA PRO A 702 -25.90 10.42 42.93
C PRO A 702 -26.65 11.21 41.85
N PRO A 703 -27.85 10.74 41.43
CA PRO A 703 -28.66 11.46 40.46
C PRO A 703 -28.92 12.89 40.98
N LYS A 704 -28.61 13.90 40.16
CA LYS A 704 -28.81 15.31 40.52
C LYS A 704 -30.30 15.56 40.74
N GLU A 705 -30.71 15.81 41.99
CA GLU A 705 -32.02 16.42 42.29
C GLU A 705 -32.01 17.89 41.82
N PRO A 706 -33.11 18.40 41.24
CA PRO A 706 -33.23 19.81 40.87
C PRO A 706 -32.97 20.73 42.08
N ILE A 707 -32.19 21.80 41.87
CA ILE A 707 -31.81 22.77 42.91
C ILE A 707 -33.02 23.35 43.67
N HIS A 708 -34.15 23.53 42.99
CA HIS A 708 -35.40 24.00 43.61
C HIS A 708 -35.93 23.03 44.69
N THR A 709 -35.76 21.72 44.48
CA THR A 709 -36.16 20.67 45.43
C THR A 709 -35.21 20.60 46.63
N CYS A 710 -33.93 20.87 46.41
CA CYS A 710 -32.90 20.93 47.46
C CYS A 710 -33.07 22.18 48.35
N LEU A 711 -33.38 23.33 47.76
CA LEU A 711 -33.67 24.57 48.47
C LEU A 711 -34.98 24.49 49.28
N ALA A 712 -36.01 23.85 48.75
CA ALA A 712 -37.27 23.62 49.47
C ALA A 712 -37.10 22.74 50.72
N LYS A 713 -36.24 21.70 50.66
CA LYS A 713 -35.92 20.85 51.83
C LYS A 713 -35.10 21.58 52.90
N THR A 714 -34.32 22.58 52.51
CA THR A 714 -33.39 23.30 53.40
C THR A 714 -34.06 24.49 54.10
N LEU A 715 -35.03 25.14 53.45
CA LEU A 715 -35.74 26.31 53.98
C LEU A 715 -36.97 25.99 54.85
N LEU A 716 -37.45 24.74 54.85
CA LEU A 716 -38.65 24.31 55.59
C LEU A 716 -38.37 23.46 56.84
N LYS A 717 -37.15 23.46 57.38
CA LYS A 717 -36.93 22.94 58.74
C LYS A 717 -37.30 24.02 59.77
N PRO A 718 -38.36 23.84 60.57
CA PRO A 718 -38.74 24.81 61.58
C PRO A 718 -37.73 24.78 62.73
N MET A 719 -37.26 25.96 63.12
CA MET A 719 -36.61 26.21 64.41
C MET A 719 -37.56 25.82 65.55
N TRP A 720 -37.33 24.68 66.21
CA TRP A 720 -37.82 24.41 67.56
C TRP A 720 -36.82 23.53 68.35
N LEU A 721 -36.22 24.15 69.37
CA LEU A 721 -35.73 23.63 70.67
C LEU A 721 -34.91 22.32 70.68
N HIS A 722 -33.59 22.43 70.90
CA HIS A 722 -32.98 22.38 72.25
C HIS A 722 -31.50 22.74 72.22
#